data_AF-A0A1F6H419-F1
#
_entry.id   AF-A0A1F6H419-F1
#
_cell.length_a   1.000
_cell.length_b   1.000
_cell.length_c   1.000
_cell.angle_alpha   90.00
_cell.angle_beta   90.00
_cell.angle_gamma   90.00
#
_symmetry.space_group_name_H-M   'P 1'
#
loop_
_entity.id
_entity.type
_entity.pdbx_description
1 polymer ?
#
loop_
_entity_poly.entity_id
_entity_poly.type
_entity_poly.pdbx_seq_one_letter_code
_entity_poly.pdbx_strand_id
1 'polypeptide(L)'
;MESGFDAAFSTGLALKEKQIQQNYRPIIGIHKWFARRPGTLFRSLMLAEFCESGTLKDNFWIAQKFRGVIGDPFMGGGTPVFEANRLGFHVVGCDINPMAHWIVRQSLSELEINTFRKEAERLVQSVQQKVDRLYQTTCLDCGKEAEVKYFMWVKTAPCPKCHGINDLFPGYLLAEAVRHPKNLLLCSGCGTLNEFSELPTRKSPAICKSCEQPVHIEGNVSKKKLDCCHCGHGFSISQFKKPPAHRMWAIEYHCEACYHTKAGRQFKAPDANDLKKFHLAKKKLASLSDSLPIPEDPIPAGDESDRLHRWGYSKYRELFNERQLLGLGFLLKGIVAISDIPVREALLTVFSDTLRYQNMLCRYDTYALKCQDIFSIHGFPVGLIQCENNLLGIEKVGSGAFVHFVEKYIRAKQYCLAPFETRQKGGKKETVPIPGETIKATLVSGQPSGFKTKQAFLINQPSQAVPLTKDSLDGVFTDPPYYDNVQYAELIDFCFVWLRQVLGEKFPGFRAPSTRSAEELTGNETEKRGLEHFTNGLSEVFTHFAQALKVGGPFVFTYHHNDPTAYLPLVVAILDAQLICTATLPAAGEMSASLHIAKTGSSILDSVFVCRKMTRNQQKNEQLELLTVQPQVECFKILKDDGLMMQQAGVRVSKGDLRCLMAGHVARLATRILQSKWDRFLPLKVKMDMATECIKKISDQVEIEFAVTEVSDFLAVSKRNEPSLVEK
;
A
#
# COMPACT_ATOMS: atom_id res chain seq x y z
N MET A 1 -23.26 -5.17 -17.41
CA MET A 1 -21.79 -5.39 -17.30
C MET A 1 -21.27 -6.49 -18.21
N GLU A 2 -21.89 -7.66 -18.21
CA GLU A 2 -21.40 -8.91 -18.83
C GLU A 2 -21.09 -8.80 -20.33
N SER A 3 -21.86 -7.97 -21.06
CA SER A 3 -21.63 -7.70 -22.49
C SER A 3 -20.98 -6.33 -22.76
N GLY A 4 -21.01 -5.42 -21.78
CA GLY A 4 -20.60 -4.02 -21.94
C GLY A 4 -19.19 -3.70 -21.44
N PHE A 5 -18.56 -4.61 -20.70
CA PHE A 5 -17.22 -4.40 -20.16
C PHE A 5 -16.15 -4.69 -21.21
N ASP A 6 -15.44 -3.64 -21.62
CA ASP A 6 -14.25 -3.74 -22.48
C ASP A 6 -13.00 -3.93 -21.61
N ALA A 7 -12.63 -5.21 -21.41
CA ALA A 7 -11.48 -5.61 -20.60
C ALA A 7 -10.15 -5.12 -21.16
N ALA A 8 -10.01 -5.05 -22.49
CA ALA A 8 -8.80 -4.61 -23.15
C ALA A 8 -8.57 -3.11 -22.91
N PHE A 9 -9.60 -2.30 -23.10
CA PHE A 9 -9.58 -0.86 -22.83
C PHE A 9 -9.29 -0.55 -21.36
N SER A 10 -10.04 -1.18 -20.44
CA SER A 10 -9.89 -0.98 -18.99
C SER A 10 -8.47 -1.35 -18.52
N THR A 11 -7.96 -2.50 -18.96
CA THR A 11 -6.61 -2.99 -18.61
C THR A 11 -5.52 -2.08 -19.17
N GLY A 12 -5.64 -1.62 -20.42
CA GLY A 12 -4.65 -0.73 -21.04
C GLY A 12 -4.45 0.57 -20.26
N LEU A 13 -5.54 1.12 -19.72
CA LEU A 13 -5.50 2.29 -18.83
C LEU A 13 -4.96 1.94 -17.43
N ALA A 14 -5.46 0.86 -16.83
CA ALA A 14 -5.12 0.44 -15.47
C ALA A 14 -3.64 0.09 -15.29
N LEU A 15 -3.00 -0.51 -16.29
CA LEU A 15 -1.54 -0.82 -16.25
C LEU A 15 -0.69 0.45 -16.10
N LYS A 16 -1.10 1.55 -16.70
CA LYS A 16 -0.40 2.84 -16.60
C LYS A 16 -0.63 3.48 -15.24
N GLU A 17 -1.87 3.44 -14.75
CA GLU A 17 -2.22 3.91 -13.41
C GLU A 17 -1.36 3.24 -12.34
N LYS A 18 -1.21 1.91 -12.39
CA LYS A 18 -0.50 1.15 -11.36
C LYS A 18 0.94 1.59 -11.12
N GLN A 19 1.67 1.99 -12.15
CA GLN A 19 3.07 2.36 -12.00
C GLN A 19 3.26 3.55 -11.05
N ILE A 20 2.32 4.52 -11.08
CA ILE A 20 2.37 5.72 -10.24
C ILE A 20 0.94 6.15 -9.87
N GLN A 21 0.25 5.30 -9.11
CA GLN A 21 -1.18 5.43 -8.78
C GLN A 21 -1.58 6.83 -8.30
N GLN A 22 -0.79 7.43 -7.42
CA GLN A 22 -1.03 8.78 -6.89
C GLN A 22 -1.00 9.91 -7.94
N ASN A 23 -0.41 9.67 -9.12
CA ASN A 23 -0.41 10.64 -10.23
C ASN A 23 -1.62 10.50 -11.15
N TYR A 24 -2.40 9.43 -11.00
CA TYR A 24 -3.61 9.11 -11.78
C TYR A 24 -4.87 9.28 -10.92
N ARG A 25 -4.75 8.93 -9.63
CA ARG A 25 -5.75 9.08 -8.58
C ARG A 25 -5.08 9.67 -7.33
N PRO A 26 -4.90 11.00 -7.23
CA PRO A 26 -4.30 11.62 -6.05
C PRO A 26 -4.98 11.27 -4.72
N ILE A 27 -6.31 11.02 -4.71
CA ILE A 27 -7.08 10.69 -3.50
C ILE A 27 -6.56 9.44 -2.77
N ILE A 28 -6.18 8.40 -3.50
CA ILE A 28 -5.60 7.19 -2.90
C ILE A 28 -4.18 7.44 -2.39
N GLY A 29 -3.58 8.59 -2.68
CA GLY A 29 -2.28 9.01 -2.15
C GLY A 29 -2.34 9.63 -0.75
N ILE A 30 -3.52 9.91 -0.18
CA ILE A 30 -3.67 10.60 1.13
C ILE A 30 -2.95 9.88 2.25
N HIS A 31 -3.01 8.54 2.26
CA HIS A 31 -2.28 7.68 3.19
C HIS A 31 -1.98 6.36 2.48
N LYS A 32 -0.80 5.76 2.69
CA LYS A 32 -0.41 4.52 2.01
C LYS A 32 -0.19 3.42 3.03
N TRP A 33 -1.06 2.41 2.99
CA TRP A 33 -0.81 1.12 3.62
C TRP A 33 -1.69 0.01 3.05
N PHE A 34 -3.01 0.19 3.09
CA PHE A 34 -3.98 -0.78 2.60
C PHE A 34 -3.85 -1.02 1.09
N ALA A 35 -4.08 -2.27 0.66
CA ALA A 35 -4.12 -2.64 -0.76
C ALA A 35 -5.13 -1.78 -1.51
N ARG A 36 -4.79 -1.44 -2.76
CA ARG A 36 -5.65 -0.66 -3.65
C ARG A 36 -5.53 -1.16 -5.07
N ARG A 37 -6.64 -1.65 -5.61
CA ARG A 37 -6.81 -1.84 -7.03
C ARG A 37 -6.92 -0.49 -7.76
N PRO A 38 -6.65 -0.46 -9.08
CA PRO A 38 -6.76 0.76 -9.88
C PRO A 38 -8.19 1.33 -9.84
N GLY A 39 -8.31 2.64 -9.65
CA GLY A 39 -9.60 3.35 -9.74
C GLY A 39 -10.20 3.23 -11.15
N THR A 40 -9.36 3.15 -12.18
CA THR A 40 -9.78 2.84 -13.55
C THR A 40 -10.61 1.57 -13.63
N LEU A 41 -10.25 0.50 -12.90
CA LEU A 41 -10.99 -0.76 -12.96
C LEU A 41 -12.40 -0.59 -12.41
N PHE A 42 -12.53 -0.06 -11.19
CA PHE A 42 -13.85 0.12 -10.55
C PHE A 42 -14.72 1.14 -11.29
N ARG A 43 -14.14 2.22 -11.82
CA ARG A 43 -14.85 3.13 -12.72
C ARG A 43 -15.38 2.38 -13.93
N SER A 44 -14.54 1.60 -14.62
CA SER A 44 -14.95 0.85 -15.80
C SER A 44 -16.04 -0.18 -15.52
N LEU A 45 -15.95 -0.90 -14.40
CA LEU A 45 -16.98 -1.86 -13.99
C LEU A 45 -18.32 -1.16 -13.77
N MET A 46 -18.34 -0.06 -13.02
CA MET A 46 -19.58 0.70 -12.76
C MET A 46 -20.16 1.32 -14.03
N LEU A 47 -19.34 1.86 -14.92
CA LEU A 47 -19.81 2.38 -16.21
C LEU A 47 -20.40 1.28 -17.09
N ALA A 48 -19.76 0.12 -17.16
CA ALA A 48 -20.26 -1.03 -17.92
C ALA A 48 -21.56 -1.63 -17.36
N GLU A 49 -21.90 -1.33 -16.11
CA GLU A 49 -23.18 -1.73 -15.52
C GLU A 49 -24.26 -0.67 -15.67
N PHE A 50 -23.97 0.57 -15.29
CA PHE A 50 -24.99 1.58 -15.05
C PHE A 50 -25.20 2.55 -16.22
N CYS A 51 -24.34 2.55 -17.24
CA CYS A 51 -24.63 3.28 -18.48
C CYS A 51 -25.61 2.49 -19.36
N GLU A 52 -26.77 3.07 -19.65
CA GLU A 52 -27.80 2.46 -20.50
C GLU A 52 -27.48 2.51 -22.00
N SER A 53 -26.58 3.39 -22.43
CA SER A 53 -26.25 3.61 -23.85
C SER A 53 -24.78 3.98 -24.05
N GLY A 54 -24.27 3.74 -25.26
CA GLY A 54 -22.87 3.98 -25.63
C GLY A 54 -21.94 2.87 -25.16
N THR A 55 -20.69 2.90 -25.62
CA THR A 55 -19.68 1.92 -25.19
C THR A 55 -18.99 2.37 -23.90
N LEU A 56 -18.33 1.45 -23.19
CA LEU A 56 -17.48 1.80 -22.04
C LEU A 56 -16.44 2.86 -22.43
N LYS A 57 -15.83 2.74 -23.61
CA LYS A 57 -14.81 3.66 -24.11
C LYS A 57 -15.34 5.07 -24.30
N ASP A 58 -16.58 5.22 -24.77
CA ASP A 58 -17.22 6.53 -24.97
C ASP A 58 -17.55 7.15 -23.60
N ASN A 59 -18.13 6.36 -22.71
CA ASN A 59 -18.62 6.81 -21.41
C ASN A 59 -17.51 7.10 -20.39
N PHE A 60 -16.31 6.52 -20.55
CA PHE A 60 -15.21 6.68 -19.59
C PHE A 60 -14.74 8.14 -19.45
N TRP A 61 -14.75 8.89 -20.54
CA TRP A 61 -14.19 10.25 -20.63
C TRP A 61 -15.21 11.36 -20.36
N ILE A 62 -16.46 11.02 -20.09
CA ILE A 62 -17.53 11.98 -19.82
C ILE A 62 -18.02 11.83 -18.39
N ALA A 63 -18.54 12.92 -17.84
CA ALA A 63 -19.04 12.95 -16.48
C ALA A 63 -20.35 12.15 -16.36
N GLN A 64 -20.46 11.36 -15.29
CA GLN A 64 -21.70 10.65 -14.95
C GLN A 64 -22.32 11.20 -13.66
N LYS A 65 -23.62 10.97 -13.51
CA LYS A 65 -24.38 11.33 -12.31
C LYS A 65 -25.45 10.30 -12.02
N PHE A 66 -25.03 9.10 -11.67
CA PHE A 66 -25.93 8.03 -11.27
C PHE A 66 -26.61 8.33 -9.94
N ARG A 67 -27.68 7.57 -9.67
CA ARG A 67 -28.42 7.58 -8.41
C ARG A 67 -28.50 6.15 -7.90
N GLY A 68 -28.40 5.99 -6.59
CA GLY A 68 -28.42 4.69 -5.94
C GLY A 68 -27.39 4.58 -4.84
N VAL A 69 -27.28 3.39 -4.26
CA VAL A 69 -26.38 3.10 -3.15
C VAL A 69 -25.45 1.96 -3.53
N ILE A 70 -24.14 2.21 -3.47
CA ILE A 70 -23.10 1.20 -3.67
C ILE A 70 -22.51 0.78 -2.33
N GLY A 71 -22.44 -0.53 -2.10
CA GLY A 71 -21.84 -1.12 -0.90
C GLY A 71 -20.43 -1.65 -1.14
N ASP A 72 -19.56 -1.48 -0.15
CA ASP A 72 -18.23 -2.08 -0.08
C ASP A 72 -18.00 -2.69 1.33
N PRO A 73 -18.14 -4.02 1.48
CA PRO A 73 -17.91 -4.72 2.75
C PRO A 73 -16.46 -4.79 3.20
N PHE A 74 -15.49 -4.50 2.33
CA PHE A 74 -14.06 -4.63 2.63
C PHE A 74 -13.33 -3.36 2.18
N MET A 75 -13.82 -2.21 2.63
CA MET A 75 -13.48 -0.95 1.97
C MET A 75 -11.99 -0.62 2.01
N GLY A 76 -11.24 -1.09 3.01
CA GLY A 76 -9.78 -1.00 3.07
C GLY A 76 -9.24 0.38 2.66
N GLY A 77 -8.55 0.42 1.51
CA GLY A 77 -7.96 1.64 0.96
C GLY A 77 -8.94 2.63 0.30
N GLY A 78 -10.21 2.25 0.10
CA GLY A 78 -11.34 3.08 -0.31
C GLY A 78 -11.64 3.17 -1.80
N THR A 79 -10.92 2.46 -2.68
CA THR A 79 -11.05 2.65 -4.14
C THR A 79 -12.49 2.48 -4.65
N PRO A 80 -13.23 1.39 -4.33
CA PRO A 80 -14.60 1.22 -4.82
C PRO A 80 -15.53 2.33 -4.32
N VAL A 81 -15.40 2.69 -3.05
CA VAL A 81 -16.13 3.79 -2.40
C VAL A 81 -15.89 5.13 -3.10
N PHE A 82 -14.63 5.46 -3.44
CA PHE A 82 -14.30 6.73 -4.09
C PHE A 82 -14.85 6.82 -5.51
N GLU A 83 -14.70 5.77 -6.32
CA GLU A 83 -15.19 5.76 -7.70
C GLU A 83 -16.73 5.73 -7.76
N ALA A 84 -17.39 4.99 -6.86
CA ALA A 84 -18.85 5.04 -6.75
C ALA A 84 -19.34 6.45 -6.39
N ASN A 85 -18.74 7.07 -5.36
CA ASN A 85 -19.10 8.44 -4.99
C ASN A 85 -18.84 9.42 -6.14
N ARG A 86 -17.71 9.27 -6.84
CA ARG A 86 -17.35 10.10 -7.98
C ARG A 86 -18.44 10.11 -9.05
N LEU A 87 -18.97 8.94 -9.38
CA LEU A 87 -19.99 8.70 -10.42
C LEU A 87 -21.41 9.13 -10.03
N GLY A 88 -21.64 9.55 -8.78
CA GLY A 88 -22.93 10.07 -8.33
C GLY A 88 -23.60 9.30 -7.19
N PHE A 89 -23.12 8.09 -6.88
CA PHE A 89 -23.77 7.22 -5.90
C PHE A 89 -23.61 7.71 -4.45
N HIS A 90 -24.58 7.33 -3.63
CA HIS A 90 -24.35 7.20 -2.19
C HIS A 90 -23.50 5.95 -1.94
N VAL A 91 -22.76 5.94 -0.83
CA VAL A 91 -21.84 4.86 -0.53
C VAL A 91 -22.04 4.34 0.88
N VAL A 92 -21.96 3.02 1.02
CA VAL A 92 -21.87 2.32 2.31
C VAL A 92 -20.54 1.57 2.33
N GLY A 93 -19.69 1.89 3.28
CA GLY A 93 -18.36 1.28 3.41
C GLY A 93 -18.15 0.76 4.83
N CYS A 94 -17.59 -0.45 4.95
CA CYS A 94 -17.28 -1.03 6.24
C CYS A 94 -15.86 -1.61 6.27
N ASP A 95 -15.18 -1.40 7.39
CA ASP A 95 -13.90 -2.04 7.68
C ASP A 95 -13.72 -2.17 9.20
N ILE A 96 -13.24 -3.31 9.65
CA ILE A 96 -12.96 -3.54 11.06
C ILE A 96 -11.75 -2.72 11.54
N ASN A 97 -10.85 -2.35 10.62
CA ASN A 97 -9.65 -1.60 10.95
C ASN A 97 -9.97 -0.09 11.10
N PRO A 98 -9.70 0.51 12.28
CA PRO A 98 -10.01 1.91 12.54
C PRO A 98 -9.21 2.88 11.65
N MET A 99 -8.02 2.47 11.19
CA MET A 99 -7.21 3.29 10.29
C MET A 99 -7.75 3.28 8.86
N ALA A 100 -8.25 2.14 8.38
CA ALA A 100 -8.91 2.06 7.07
C ALA A 100 -10.14 2.99 7.05
N HIS A 101 -11.00 2.86 8.07
CA HIS A 101 -12.16 3.73 8.26
C HIS A 101 -11.79 5.21 8.32
N TRP A 102 -10.79 5.56 9.14
CA TRP A 102 -10.30 6.92 9.26
C TRP A 102 -9.86 7.48 7.90
N ILE A 103 -9.05 6.74 7.14
CA ILE A 103 -8.52 7.19 5.86
C ILE A 103 -9.64 7.42 4.85
N VAL A 104 -10.59 6.49 4.70
CA VAL A 104 -11.73 6.64 3.78
C VAL A 104 -12.62 7.82 4.19
N ARG A 105 -12.91 7.96 5.49
CA ARG A 105 -13.67 9.10 6.03
C ARG A 105 -13.01 10.42 5.71
N GLN A 106 -11.71 10.56 6.01
CA GLN A 106 -10.97 11.78 5.77
C GLN A 106 -10.83 12.08 4.27
N SER A 107 -10.81 11.06 3.42
CA SER A 107 -10.75 11.23 1.97
C SER A 107 -12.05 11.83 1.42
N LEU A 108 -13.22 11.35 1.87
CA LEU A 108 -14.54 11.84 1.47
C LEU A 108 -14.98 13.15 2.14
N SER A 109 -14.37 13.50 3.28
CA SER A 109 -14.73 14.71 4.04
C SER A 109 -14.42 15.98 3.26
N GLU A 110 -15.31 16.96 3.34
CA GLU A 110 -15.10 18.29 2.77
C GLU A 110 -14.01 19.03 3.54
N LEU A 111 -13.18 19.79 2.81
CA LEU A 111 -12.09 20.57 3.40
C LEU A 111 -11.86 21.84 2.58
N GLU A 112 -11.87 22.99 3.25
CA GLU A 112 -11.43 24.25 2.66
C GLU A 112 -9.90 24.27 2.53
N ILE A 113 -9.42 24.10 1.30
CA ILE A 113 -8.00 23.89 0.98
C ILE A 113 -7.15 25.09 1.39
N ASN A 114 -7.67 26.32 1.23
CA ASN A 114 -6.94 27.54 1.57
C ASN A 114 -6.76 27.69 3.08
N THR A 115 -7.79 27.36 3.86
CA THR A 115 -7.70 27.36 5.33
C THR A 115 -6.73 26.29 5.80
N PHE A 116 -6.84 25.07 5.26
CA PHE A 116 -5.91 23.98 5.55
C PHE A 116 -4.45 24.35 5.27
N ARG A 117 -4.17 24.94 4.10
CA ARG A 117 -2.82 25.38 3.71
C ARG A 117 -2.25 26.39 4.70
N LYS A 118 -3.02 27.43 5.04
CA LYS A 118 -2.59 28.47 5.99
C LYS A 118 -2.30 27.91 7.38
N GLU A 119 -3.13 27.02 7.89
CA GLU A 119 -2.92 26.38 9.18
C GLU A 119 -1.71 25.43 9.15
N ALA A 120 -1.51 24.68 8.07
CA ALA A 120 -0.33 23.84 7.90
C ALA A 120 0.97 24.68 7.90
N GLU A 121 0.98 25.80 7.19
CA GLU A 121 2.13 26.74 7.16
C GLU A 121 2.41 27.32 8.55
N ARG A 122 1.37 27.77 9.28
CA ARG A 122 1.50 28.26 10.66
C ARG A 122 2.05 27.17 11.60
N LEU A 123 1.55 25.95 11.48
CA LEU A 123 2.02 24.80 12.25
C LEU A 123 3.51 24.53 11.98
N VAL A 124 3.90 24.49 10.70
CA VAL A 124 5.30 24.27 10.31
C VAL A 124 6.20 25.35 10.88
N GLN A 125 5.82 26.62 10.78
CA GLN A 125 6.59 27.74 11.36
C GLN A 125 6.71 27.63 12.89
N SER A 126 5.62 27.31 13.58
CA SER A 126 5.59 27.12 15.04
C SER A 126 6.49 25.96 15.50
N VAL A 127 6.48 24.83 14.77
CA VAL A 127 7.36 23.70 15.07
C VAL A 127 8.81 24.04 14.73
N GLN A 128 9.06 24.71 13.60
CA GLN A 128 10.40 25.13 13.17
C GLN A 128 11.07 26.02 14.23
N GLN A 129 10.34 26.88 14.94
CA GLN A 129 10.89 27.67 16.04
C GLN A 129 11.31 26.81 17.26
N LYS A 130 10.67 25.65 17.46
CA LYS A 130 10.93 24.75 18.60
C LYS A 130 12.06 23.75 18.31
N VAL A 131 12.09 23.24 17.07
CA VAL A 131 13.11 22.32 16.58
C VAL A 131 14.29 23.03 15.90
N ASP A 132 14.18 24.34 15.69
CA ASP A 132 15.22 25.31 15.30
C ASP A 132 16.37 24.72 14.45
N ARG A 133 17.63 25.01 14.82
CA ARG A 133 18.84 24.61 14.09
C ARG A 133 19.19 23.12 14.17
N LEU A 134 18.29 22.27 14.69
CA LEU A 134 18.57 20.83 14.88
C LEU A 134 18.68 20.04 13.56
N TYR A 135 18.15 20.62 12.47
CA TYR A 135 18.19 20.10 11.10
C TYR A 135 19.08 20.95 10.19
N GLN A 136 20.06 21.67 10.74
CA GLN A 136 21.02 22.46 9.98
C GLN A 136 22.45 21.95 10.22
N THR A 137 23.32 22.14 9.23
CA THR A 137 24.75 21.85 9.31
C THR A 137 25.57 22.99 8.67
N THR A 138 26.90 22.90 8.75
CA THR A 138 27.82 23.82 8.09
C THR A 138 28.20 23.26 6.72
N CYS A 139 28.01 24.06 5.67
CA CYS A 139 28.43 23.71 4.31
C CYS A 139 29.96 23.65 4.21
N LEU A 140 30.48 22.56 3.63
CA LEU A 140 31.93 22.38 3.45
C LEU A 140 32.53 23.34 2.41
N ASP A 141 31.73 23.87 1.50
CA ASP A 141 32.20 24.73 0.41
C ASP A 141 32.32 26.20 0.81
N CYS A 142 31.32 26.74 1.53
CA CYS A 142 31.25 28.16 1.84
C CYS A 142 31.24 28.49 3.34
N GLY A 143 31.21 27.48 4.21
CA GLY A 143 31.17 27.67 5.67
C GLY A 143 29.87 28.24 6.23
N LYS A 144 28.86 28.52 5.39
CA LYS A 144 27.54 29.01 5.83
C LYS A 144 26.67 27.87 6.36
N GLU A 145 25.64 28.22 7.12
CA GLU A 145 24.60 27.27 7.52
C GLU A 145 23.84 26.76 6.28
N ALA A 146 23.53 25.47 6.30
CA ALA A 146 22.81 24.76 5.25
C ALA A 146 21.80 23.79 5.86
N GLU A 147 20.72 23.51 5.15
CA GLU A 147 19.69 22.62 5.64
C GLU A 147 20.08 21.15 5.42
N VAL A 148 19.93 20.33 6.45
CA VAL A 148 20.15 18.90 6.35
C VAL A 148 18.93 18.25 5.73
N LYS A 149 19.17 17.39 4.75
CA LYS A 149 18.13 16.61 4.11
C LYS A 149 18.01 15.22 4.73
N TYR A 150 19.14 14.54 4.94
CA TYR A 150 19.18 13.22 5.56
C TYR A 150 20.37 13.10 6.52
N PHE A 151 20.16 12.40 7.64
CA PHE A 151 21.23 11.93 8.51
C PHE A 151 21.36 10.42 8.38
N MET A 152 22.58 9.93 8.21
CA MET A 152 22.87 8.51 8.08
C MET A 152 23.40 7.97 9.40
N TRP A 153 22.78 6.90 9.86
CA TRP A 153 23.10 6.24 11.12
C TRP A 153 23.53 4.80 10.88
N VAL A 154 24.40 4.30 11.75
CA VAL A 154 24.81 2.90 11.81
C VAL A 154 24.49 2.35 13.18
N LYS A 155 23.94 1.14 13.25
CA LYS A 155 23.76 0.42 14.50
C LYS A 155 25.10 0.07 15.12
N THR A 156 25.13 0.00 16.44
CA THR A 156 26.33 -0.34 17.22
C THR A 156 26.06 -1.49 18.18
N ALA A 157 27.10 -2.27 18.48
CA ALA A 157 27.02 -3.34 19.48
C ALA A 157 28.29 -3.38 20.35
N PRO A 158 28.15 -3.62 21.67
CA PRO A 158 29.29 -3.88 22.54
C PRO A 158 29.87 -5.26 22.26
N CYS A 159 31.19 -5.38 22.27
CA CYS A 159 31.86 -6.67 22.24
C CYS A 159 31.54 -7.47 23.52
N PRO A 160 31.19 -8.77 23.43
CA PRO A 160 30.92 -9.57 24.62
C PRO A 160 32.18 -9.83 25.48
N LYS A 161 33.38 -9.62 24.93
CA LYS A 161 34.67 -9.82 25.62
C LYS A 161 35.22 -8.54 26.24
N CYS A 162 35.42 -7.49 25.46
CA CYS A 162 36.05 -6.24 25.92
C CYS A 162 35.07 -5.08 26.15
N HIS A 163 33.78 -5.27 25.86
CA HIS A 163 32.73 -4.24 25.94
C HIS A 163 32.91 -2.99 25.05
N GLY A 164 33.99 -2.92 24.26
CA GLY A 164 34.20 -1.88 23.26
C GLY A 164 33.06 -1.84 22.25
N ILE A 165 32.62 -0.63 21.89
CA ILE A 165 31.51 -0.40 20.95
C ILE A 165 32.00 -0.55 19.52
N ASN A 166 31.30 -1.35 18.72
CA ASN A 166 31.62 -1.59 17.31
C ASN A 166 30.47 -1.07 16.44
N ASP A 167 30.80 -0.32 15.39
CA ASP A 167 29.84 0.02 14.35
C ASP A 167 29.57 -1.20 13.46
N LEU A 168 28.31 -1.39 13.07
CA LEU A 168 27.87 -2.57 12.33
C LEU A 168 27.70 -2.27 10.85
N PHE A 169 28.78 -1.93 10.13
CA PHE A 169 28.69 -1.62 8.70
C PHE A 169 28.55 -2.90 7.85
N PRO A 170 27.45 -3.06 7.08
CA PRO A 170 27.35 -4.12 6.07
C PRO A 170 28.19 -3.78 4.81
N GLY A 171 28.47 -2.50 4.61
CA GLY A 171 29.25 -1.92 3.52
C GLY A 171 29.50 -0.45 3.83
N TYR A 172 30.53 0.12 3.21
CA TYR A 172 30.95 1.52 3.41
C TYR A 172 30.49 2.48 2.29
N LEU A 173 29.77 1.98 1.29
CA LEU A 173 29.24 2.78 0.19
C LEU A 173 28.06 3.64 0.64
N LEU A 174 28.15 4.94 0.36
CA LEU A 174 27.09 5.92 0.60
C LEU A 174 26.39 6.34 -0.69
N ALA A 175 27.12 6.55 -1.79
CA ALA A 175 26.55 6.95 -3.07
C ALA A 175 27.26 6.25 -4.23
N GLU A 176 26.49 5.69 -5.15
CA GLU A 176 27.01 5.17 -6.41
C GLU A 176 27.24 6.30 -7.41
N ALA A 177 28.22 6.12 -8.30
CA ALA A 177 28.55 7.04 -9.40
C ALA A 177 27.47 7.06 -10.52
N VAL A 178 26.21 7.24 -10.14
CA VAL A 178 25.05 7.28 -11.06
C VAL A 178 24.30 8.59 -10.92
N ARG A 179 23.85 8.92 -9.71
CA ARG A 179 23.18 10.20 -9.38
C ARG A 179 24.07 11.17 -8.63
N HIS A 180 25.34 10.79 -8.46
CA HIS A 180 26.44 11.58 -7.92
C HIS A 180 27.66 11.30 -8.82
N PRO A 181 28.56 12.26 -9.06
CA PRO A 181 29.63 12.12 -10.06
C PRO A 181 30.64 11.01 -9.77
N LYS A 182 30.79 10.56 -8.52
CA LYS A 182 31.78 9.57 -8.09
C LYS A 182 31.17 8.59 -7.10
N ASN A 183 31.84 7.48 -6.84
CA ASN A 183 31.48 6.58 -5.75
C ASN A 183 31.93 7.20 -4.43
N LEU A 184 31.00 7.41 -3.50
CA LEU A 184 31.26 8.01 -2.20
C LEU A 184 31.31 6.94 -1.11
N LEU A 185 32.46 6.77 -0.47
CA LEU A 185 32.69 5.73 0.55
C LEU A 185 33.21 6.33 1.87
N LEU A 186 32.79 5.71 2.98
CA LEU A 186 33.34 5.97 4.32
C LEU A 186 34.69 5.26 4.50
N CYS A 187 35.69 5.95 5.05
CA CYS A 187 36.90 5.30 5.55
C CYS A 187 36.63 4.66 6.91
N SER A 188 36.89 3.35 7.04
CA SER A 188 36.72 2.59 8.29
C SER A 188 37.70 3.03 9.40
N GLY A 189 38.85 3.59 9.05
CA GLY A 189 39.87 4.02 10.00
C GLY A 189 39.59 5.37 10.65
N CYS A 190 39.24 6.40 9.86
CA CYS A 190 39.06 7.76 10.37
C CYS A 190 37.64 8.34 10.22
N GLY A 191 36.73 7.65 9.51
CA GLY A 191 35.37 8.14 9.27
C GLY A 191 35.26 9.26 8.21
N THR A 192 36.34 9.62 7.52
CA THR A 192 36.29 10.57 6.41
C THR A 192 35.54 9.98 5.22
N LEU A 193 34.72 10.80 4.55
CA LEU A 193 34.09 10.46 3.27
C LEU A 193 35.05 10.72 2.09
N ASN A 194 35.20 9.74 1.22
CA ASN A 194 36.13 9.75 0.08
C ASN A 194 35.37 9.49 -1.22
N GLU A 195 35.75 10.19 -2.28
CA GLU A 195 35.15 10.05 -3.62
C GLU A 195 36.13 9.37 -4.57
N PHE A 196 35.67 8.34 -5.27
CA PHE A 196 36.47 7.56 -6.21
C PHE A 196 35.74 7.37 -7.54
N SER A 197 36.48 7.47 -8.66
CA SER A 197 35.91 7.23 -9.99
C SER A 197 35.51 5.77 -10.18
N GLU A 198 36.34 4.84 -9.69
CA GLU A 198 36.09 3.41 -9.68
C GLU A 198 35.74 2.94 -8.26
N LEU A 199 35.02 1.83 -8.15
CA LEU A 199 34.58 1.28 -6.87
C LEU A 199 35.72 0.45 -6.25
N PRO A 200 36.33 0.88 -5.13
CA PRO A 200 37.43 0.13 -4.54
C PRO A 200 36.93 -1.13 -3.82
N THR A 201 37.71 -2.21 -3.91
CA THR A 201 37.39 -3.53 -3.33
C THR A 201 38.52 -4.00 -2.43
N ARG A 202 38.32 -5.03 -1.61
CA ARG A 202 39.41 -5.60 -0.80
C ARG A 202 40.62 -6.07 -1.63
N LYS A 203 40.41 -6.46 -2.90
CA LYS A 203 41.49 -6.88 -3.81
C LYS A 203 42.24 -5.70 -4.45
N SER A 204 41.57 -4.56 -4.58
CA SER A 204 42.13 -3.32 -5.14
C SER A 204 41.60 -2.14 -4.31
N PRO A 205 42.17 -1.93 -3.10
CA PRO A 205 41.74 -0.86 -2.22
C PRO A 205 42.26 0.49 -2.72
N ALA A 206 41.49 1.55 -2.48
CA ALA A 206 41.95 2.91 -2.65
C ALA A 206 42.55 3.46 -1.34
N ILE A 207 43.14 4.65 -1.37
CA ILE A 207 43.73 5.28 -0.18
C ILE A 207 42.84 6.41 0.33
N CYS A 208 42.63 6.45 1.66
CA CYS A 208 41.90 7.54 2.27
C CYS A 208 42.69 8.85 2.20
N LYS A 209 42.04 9.93 1.75
CA LYS A 209 42.63 11.28 1.64
C LYS A 209 43.05 11.92 2.97
N SER A 210 42.67 11.34 4.10
CA SER A 210 42.85 11.96 5.43
C SER A 210 43.76 11.17 6.36
N CYS A 211 43.70 9.84 6.36
CA CYS A 211 44.52 9.00 7.25
C CYS A 211 45.36 7.96 6.52
N GLU A 212 45.35 7.99 5.18
CA GLU A 212 46.13 7.10 4.30
C GLU A 212 45.82 5.59 4.44
N GLN A 213 44.84 5.22 5.27
CA GLN A 213 44.40 3.83 5.41
C GLN A 213 43.67 3.35 4.15
N PRO A 214 43.75 2.03 3.83
CA PRO A 214 42.99 1.43 2.73
C PRO A 214 41.46 1.66 2.87
N VAL A 215 40.81 2.00 1.77
CA VAL A 215 39.35 2.15 1.64
C VAL A 215 38.84 1.15 0.62
N HIS A 216 37.79 0.40 0.99
CA HIS A 216 37.11 -0.57 0.14
C HIS A 216 35.62 -0.65 0.49
N ILE A 217 34.79 -1.19 -0.39
CA ILE A 217 33.33 -1.23 -0.20
C ILE A 217 32.86 -2.14 0.94
N GLU A 218 33.56 -3.25 1.18
CA GLU A 218 33.10 -4.30 2.07
C GLU A 218 33.10 -3.85 3.54
N GLY A 219 31.97 -4.03 4.22
CA GLY A 219 31.83 -3.68 5.63
C GLY A 219 32.57 -4.63 6.57
N ASN A 220 32.49 -4.34 7.87
CA ASN A 220 33.01 -5.21 8.93
C ASN A 220 32.00 -6.27 9.38
N VAL A 221 30.75 -6.22 8.91
CA VAL A 221 29.71 -7.21 9.19
C VAL A 221 29.46 -8.11 7.97
N SER A 222 29.55 -9.42 8.17
CA SER A 222 29.18 -10.43 7.17
C SER A 222 28.44 -11.59 7.82
N LYS A 223 27.34 -12.05 7.21
CA LYS A 223 26.51 -13.16 7.72
C LYS A 223 26.16 -13.03 9.22
N LYS A 224 25.83 -11.81 9.68
CA LYS A 224 25.52 -11.47 11.08
C LYS A 224 26.67 -11.73 12.08
N LYS A 225 27.92 -11.67 11.60
CA LYS A 225 29.15 -11.82 12.40
C LYS A 225 30.10 -10.66 12.10
N LEU A 226 30.94 -10.32 13.08
CA LEU A 226 32.03 -9.36 12.97
C LEU A 226 33.14 -9.68 13.96
N ASP A 227 34.34 -9.20 13.66
CA ASP A 227 35.46 -9.16 14.59
C ASP A 227 35.52 -7.79 15.27
N CYS A 228 35.73 -7.79 16.58
CA CYS A 228 35.78 -6.55 17.35
C CYS A 228 36.98 -5.69 16.95
N CYS A 229 36.75 -4.41 16.62
CA CYS A 229 37.82 -3.47 16.25
C CYS A 229 38.76 -3.09 17.42
N HIS A 230 38.39 -3.43 18.66
CA HIS A 230 39.17 -3.13 19.86
C HIS A 230 40.04 -4.30 20.32
N CYS A 231 39.59 -5.55 20.14
CA CYS A 231 40.30 -6.73 20.68
C CYS A 231 40.36 -7.94 19.74
N GLY A 232 39.84 -7.83 18.51
CA GLY A 232 39.83 -8.91 17.51
C GLY A 232 38.88 -10.07 17.81
N HIS A 233 38.15 -10.06 18.92
CA HIS A 233 37.21 -11.13 19.25
C HIS A 233 36.02 -11.15 18.27
N GLY A 234 35.83 -12.28 17.58
CA GLY A 234 34.68 -12.54 16.71
C GLY A 234 33.40 -12.81 17.49
N PHE A 235 32.31 -12.14 17.15
CA PHE A 235 30.99 -12.34 17.78
C PHE A 235 29.82 -12.20 16.78
N SER A 236 28.62 -12.62 17.21
CA SER A 236 27.41 -12.57 16.39
C SER A 236 26.42 -11.51 16.87
N ILE A 237 25.72 -10.90 15.92
CA ILE A 237 24.65 -9.90 16.14
C ILE A 237 23.26 -10.48 15.77
N SER A 238 23.05 -11.77 16.05
CA SER A 238 21.82 -12.46 15.63
C SER A 238 20.58 -12.11 16.45
N GLN A 239 20.76 -11.68 17.70
CA GLN A 239 19.69 -11.27 18.60
C GLN A 239 20.17 -10.15 19.51
N PHE A 240 19.28 -9.22 19.81
CA PHE A 240 19.54 -8.12 20.73
C PHE A 240 18.57 -8.19 21.91
N LYS A 241 19.09 -7.98 23.13
CA LYS A 241 18.26 -7.95 24.36
C LYS A 241 17.55 -6.60 24.56
N LYS A 242 18.07 -5.55 23.93
CA LYS A 242 17.57 -4.17 23.97
C LYS A 242 17.77 -3.54 22.59
N PRO A 243 17.03 -2.47 22.24
CA PRO A 243 17.24 -1.79 20.97
C PRO A 243 18.71 -1.40 20.79
N PRO A 244 19.33 -1.66 19.62
CA PRO A 244 20.71 -1.28 19.37
C PRO A 244 20.86 0.24 19.37
N ALA A 245 21.96 0.73 19.96
CA ALA A 245 22.33 2.14 19.88
C ALA A 245 22.80 2.49 18.46
N HIS A 246 22.74 3.78 18.12
CA HIS A 246 23.08 4.27 16.78
C HIS A 246 24.19 5.33 16.85
N ARG A 247 25.05 5.35 15.82
CA ARG A 247 26.05 6.41 15.62
C ARG A 247 25.81 7.11 14.28
N MET A 248 25.78 8.44 14.29
CA MET A 248 25.71 9.23 13.06
C MET A 248 27.06 9.15 12.36
N TRP A 249 27.07 8.89 11.05
CA TRP A 249 28.31 8.74 10.29
C TRP A 249 28.35 9.56 8.98
N ALA A 250 27.20 10.00 8.47
CA ALA A 250 27.15 10.93 7.35
C ALA A 250 25.91 11.83 7.41
N ILE A 251 25.97 12.93 6.65
CA ILE A 251 24.91 13.92 6.49
C ILE A 251 24.82 14.26 5.00
N GLU A 252 23.64 14.13 4.39
CA GLU A 252 23.32 14.78 3.11
C GLU A 252 22.64 16.12 3.40
N TYR A 253 23.14 17.20 2.82
CA TYR A 253 22.63 18.54 3.04
C TYR A 253 22.41 19.31 1.74
N HIS A 254 21.71 20.43 1.82
CA HIS A 254 21.42 21.32 0.71
C HIS A 254 21.80 22.74 1.10
N CYS A 255 22.85 23.26 0.47
CA CYS A 255 23.28 24.65 0.62
C CYS A 255 22.81 25.45 -0.60
N GLU A 256 21.82 26.33 -0.42
CA GLU A 256 21.22 27.13 -1.50
C GLU A 256 22.28 27.90 -2.32
N ALA A 257 23.30 28.44 -1.67
CA ALA A 257 24.36 29.21 -2.32
C ALA A 257 25.35 28.35 -3.15
N CYS A 258 25.50 27.06 -2.84
CA CYS A 258 26.53 26.20 -3.44
C CYS A 258 25.96 25.07 -4.28
N TYR A 259 24.69 24.71 -4.09
CA TYR A 259 24.10 23.54 -4.73
C TYR A 259 24.12 23.64 -6.27
N HIS A 260 23.82 24.82 -6.82
CA HIS A 260 23.80 25.03 -8.28
C HIS A 260 25.19 25.09 -8.93
N THR A 261 26.24 25.30 -8.13
CA THR A 261 27.61 25.43 -8.64
C THR A 261 28.43 24.15 -8.47
N LYS A 262 27.86 23.11 -7.86
CA LYS A 262 28.54 21.84 -7.56
C LYS A 262 27.90 20.70 -8.32
N ALA A 263 28.75 19.80 -8.82
CA ALA A 263 28.28 18.58 -9.47
C ALA A 263 27.84 17.56 -8.40
N GLY A 264 26.60 17.07 -8.52
CA GLY A 264 26.04 16.06 -7.62
C GLY A 264 25.58 16.61 -6.27
N ARG A 265 25.32 15.68 -5.34
CA ARG A 265 24.80 16.00 -4.01
C ARG A 265 25.90 16.32 -3.00
N GLN A 266 25.56 17.10 -1.98
CA GLN A 266 26.49 17.53 -0.94
C GLN A 266 26.40 16.59 0.27
N PHE A 267 27.54 16.02 0.64
CA PHE A 267 27.67 15.12 1.79
C PHE A 267 28.80 15.56 2.72
N LYS A 268 28.69 15.24 4.00
CA LYS A 268 29.79 15.39 4.97
C LYS A 268 29.73 14.31 6.06
N ALA A 269 30.87 14.05 6.70
CA ALA A 269 30.89 13.40 8.00
C ALA A 269 30.37 14.39 9.07
N PRO A 270 29.66 13.93 10.11
CA PRO A 270 29.19 14.81 11.18
C PRO A 270 30.36 15.39 11.97
N ASP A 271 30.33 16.70 12.23
CA ASP A 271 31.30 17.37 13.09
C ASP A 271 30.80 17.53 14.53
N ALA A 272 31.62 18.13 15.41
CA ALA A 272 31.27 18.33 16.81
C ALA A 272 30.03 19.23 17.00
N ASN A 273 29.75 20.16 16.09
CA ASN A 273 28.56 21.01 16.15
C ASN A 273 27.31 20.23 15.75
N ASP A 274 27.40 19.38 14.72
CA ASP A 274 26.32 18.48 14.32
C ASP A 274 25.91 17.55 15.47
N LEU A 275 26.90 16.97 16.17
CA LEU A 275 26.66 16.10 17.33
C LEU A 275 26.08 16.88 18.53
N LYS A 276 26.56 18.10 18.79
CA LYS A 276 26.00 18.98 19.84
C LYS A 276 24.51 19.27 19.60
N LYS A 277 24.10 19.51 18.35
CA LYS A 277 22.69 19.71 17.98
C LYS A 277 21.85 18.47 18.31
N PHE A 278 22.32 17.27 17.98
CA PHE A 278 21.61 16.04 18.35
C PHE A 278 21.50 15.86 19.88
N HIS A 279 22.58 16.12 20.62
CA HIS A 279 22.55 16.08 22.09
C HIS A 279 21.60 17.12 22.70
N LEU A 280 21.49 18.31 22.11
CA LEU A 280 20.50 19.32 22.50
C LEU A 280 19.07 18.81 22.31
N ALA A 281 18.78 18.13 21.20
CA ALA A 281 17.48 17.51 20.97
C ALA A 281 17.14 16.48 22.06
N LYS A 282 18.11 15.61 22.39
CA LYS A 282 17.98 14.63 23.47
C LYS A 282 17.70 15.27 24.83
N LYS A 283 18.42 16.35 25.18
CA LYS A 283 18.19 17.10 26.43
C LYS A 283 16.81 17.75 26.46
N LYS A 284 16.40 18.39 25.36
CA LYS A 284 15.06 19.00 25.24
C LYS A 284 13.95 17.96 25.40
N LEU A 285 14.08 16.80 24.74
CA LEU A 285 13.11 15.72 24.86
C LEU A 285 12.99 15.23 26.30
N ALA A 286 14.12 15.00 26.99
CA ALA A 286 14.12 14.54 28.37
C ALA A 286 13.42 15.53 29.32
N SER A 287 13.49 16.84 29.05
CA SER A 287 12.78 17.85 29.85
C SER A 287 11.30 18.03 29.52
N LEU A 288 10.83 17.51 28.38
CA LEU A 288 9.50 17.78 27.84
C LEU A 288 8.66 16.52 27.61
N SER A 289 9.22 15.33 27.82
CA SER A 289 8.62 14.03 27.44
C SER A 289 7.19 13.91 27.92
N ASP A 290 6.93 14.30 29.17
CA ASP A 290 5.63 14.12 29.81
C ASP A 290 4.56 15.10 29.26
N SER A 291 5.00 16.14 28.54
CA SER A 291 4.15 17.17 27.96
C SER A 291 3.89 16.98 26.45
N LEU A 292 4.52 15.98 25.84
CA LEU A 292 4.43 15.68 24.41
C LEU A 292 3.66 14.36 24.22
N PRO A 293 2.74 14.29 23.25
CA PRO A 293 1.93 13.09 22.99
C PRO A 293 2.75 12.04 22.25
N ILE A 294 3.61 11.32 22.97
CA ILE A 294 4.47 10.25 22.44
C ILE A 294 3.91 8.89 22.92
N PRO A 295 3.76 7.88 22.03
CA PRO A 295 3.28 6.56 22.41
C PRO A 295 4.24 5.79 23.32
N GLU A 296 3.69 5.27 24.43
CA GLU A 296 4.36 4.30 25.31
C GLU A 296 3.92 2.86 25.06
N ASP A 297 3.02 2.68 24.09
CA ASP A 297 2.38 1.43 23.74
C ASP A 297 3.41 0.32 23.45
N PRO A 298 3.20 -0.89 24.01
CA PRO A 298 4.03 -2.04 23.69
C PRO A 298 3.79 -2.48 22.26
N ILE A 299 4.79 -3.09 21.64
CA ILE A 299 4.66 -3.78 20.36
C ILE A 299 4.11 -5.18 20.68
N PRO A 300 2.89 -5.55 20.22
CA PRO A 300 2.37 -6.91 20.41
C PRO A 300 3.26 -7.93 19.68
N ALA A 301 3.23 -9.21 20.07
CA ALA A 301 3.88 -10.28 19.31
C ALA A 301 3.07 -10.60 18.04
N GLY A 302 3.71 -11.07 16.97
CA GLY A 302 3.06 -11.38 15.71
C GLY A 302 4.03 -11.62 14.57
N ASP A 303 3.53 -12.09 13.43
CA ASP A 303 4.34 -12.64 12.34
C ASP A 303 5.40 -11.64 11.82
N GLU A 304 5.07 -10.35 11.69
CA GLU A 304 6.03 -9.30 11.30
C GLU A 304 6.69 -8.58 12.48
N SER A 305 5.99 -8.38 13.59
CA SER A 305 6.48 -7.65 14.77
C SER A 305 7.45 -8.46 15.61
N ASP A 306 7.44 -9.79 15.52
CA ASP A 306 8.47 -10.67 16.10
C ASP A 306 9.85 -10.42 15.51
N ARG A 307 9.91 -9.87 14.29
CA ARG A 307 11.15 -9.35 13.75
C ARG A 307 11.67 -8.18 14.58
N LEU A 308 10.82 -7.27 15.05
CA LEU A 308 11.22 -6.17 15.94
C LEU A 308 11.69 -6.70 17.30
N HIS A 309 10.96 -7.65 17.89
CA HIS A 309 11.31 -8.27 19.17
C HIS A 309 12.68 -8.95 19.14
N ARG A 310 13.06 -9.63 18.05
CA ARG A 310 14.41 -10.21 17.86
C ARG A 310 15.53 -9.17 17.89
N TRP A 311 15.22 -7.92 17.54
CA TRP A 311 16.14 -6.79 17.62
C TRP A 311 16.02 -6.00 18.94
N GLY A 312 15.27 -6.53 19.91
CA GLY A 312 15.13 -5.97 21.24
C GLY A 312 14.16 -4.80 21.35
N TYR A 313 13.42 -4.47 20.30
CA TYR A 313 12.36 -3.46 20.36
C TYR A 313 11.12 -4.04 21.02
N SER A 314 10.60 -3.35 22.03
CA SER A 314 9.44 -3.74 22.84
C SER A 314 8.34 -2.69 22.85
N LYS A 315 8.66 -1.43 22.50
CA LYS A 315 7.71 -0.31 22.42
C LYS A 315 7.85 0.46 21.11
N TYR A 316 6.74 1.00 20.60
CA TYR A 316 6.75 1.74 19.33
C TYR A 316 7.66 2.98 19.35
N ARG A 317 7.78 3.69 20.47
CA ARG A 317 8.70 4.84 20.61
C ARG A 317 10.17 4.49 20.38
N GLU A 318 10.57 3.24 20.59
CA GLU A 318 11.96 2.79 20.43
C GLU A 318 12.37 2.71 18.95
N LEU A 319 11.41 2.79 18.03
CA LEU A 319 11.63 2.84 16.58
C LEU A 319 12.02 4.23 16.08
N PHE A 320 12.15 5.21 16.97
CA PHE A 320 12.46 6.60 16.67
C PHE A 320 13.67 7.05 17.49
N ASN A 321 14.47 7.97 16.95
CA ASN A 321 15.50 8.63 17.76
C ASN A 321 14.94 9.86 18.50
N GLU A 322 15.71 10.41 19.44
CA GLU A 322 15.25 11.48 20.31
C GLU A 322 14.93 12.79 19.57
N ARG A 323 15.63 13.08 18.46
CA ARG A 323 15.34 14.26 17.63
C ARG A 323 14.01 14.10 16.88
N GLN A 324 13.75 12.92 16.32
CA GLN A 324 12.48 12.60 15.68
C GLN A 324 11.32 12.67 16.67
N LEU A 325 11.45 12.04 17.84
CA LEU A 325 10.43 12.06 18.89
C LEU A 325 10.08 13.48 19.36
N LEU A 326 11.09 14.32 19.58
CA LEU A 326 10.89 15.72 19.97
C LEU A 326 10.04 16.47 18.94
N GLY A 327 10.42 16.36 17.67
CA GLY A 327 9.75 17.07 16.59
C GLY A 327 8.34 16.53 16.28
N LEU A 328 8.17 15.21 16.24
CA LEU A 328 6.86 14.58 16.07
C LEU A 328 5.91 14.92 17.24
N GLY A 329 6.43 14.94 18.47
CA GLY A 329 5.66 15.37 19.64
C GLY A 329 5.18 16.82 19.51
N PHE A 330 6.03 17.74 19.06
CA PHE A 330 5.62 19.13 18.82
C PHE A 330 4.62 19.27 17.67
N LEU A 331 4.79 18.52 16.58
CA LEU A 331 3.83 18.48 15.48
C LEU A 331 2.46 18.03 15.97
N LEU A 332 2.37 16.86 16.61
CA LEU A 332 1.10 16.32 17.07
C LEU A 332 0.43 17.23 18.10
N LYS A 333 1.20 17.76 19.06
CA LYS A 333 0.69 18.75 20.03
C LYS A 333 0.15 20.01 19.35
N GLY A 334 0.85 20.51 18.34
CA GLY A 334 0.42 21.66 17.55
C GLY A 334 -0.87 21.39 16.77
N ILE A 335 -0.97 20.21 16.14
CA ILE A 335 -2.16 19.78 15.41
C ILE A 335 -3.38 19.70 16.33
N VAL A 336 -3.25 19.09 17.51
CA VAL A 336 -4.35 18.94 18.47
C VAL A 336 -4.92 20.30 18.92
N ALA A 337 -4.05 21.31 19.03
CA ALA A 337 -4.41 22.67 19.43
C ALA A 337 -5.19 23.46 18.37
N ILE A 338 -5.29 22.98 17.12
CA ILE A 338 -6.06 23.64 16.06
C ILE A 338 -7.56 23.53 16.36
N SER A 339 -8.26 24.68 16.37
CA SER A 339 -9.68 24.77 16.68
C SER A 339 -10.58 24.30 15.53
N ASP A 340 -10.16 24.54 14.28
CA ASP A 340 -10.86 24.08 13.08
C ASP A 340 -10.77 22.55 12.99
N ILE A 341 -11.91 21.88 13.21
CA ILE A 341 -11.97 20.41 13.33
C ILE A 341 -11.61 19.74 12.00
N PRO A 342 -12.23 20.08 10.84
CA PRO A 342 -11.82 19.52 9.54
C PRO A 342 -10.33 19.66 9.25
N VAL A 343 -9.75 20.83 9.50
CA VAL A 343 -8.31 21.07 9.27
C VAL A 343 -7.45 20.24 10.22
N ARG A 344 -7.82 20.17 11.51
CA ARG A 344 -7.11 19.34 12.49
C ARG A 344 -7.12 17.87 12.10
N GLU A 345 -8.27 17.32 11.74
CA GLU A 345 -8.40 15.91 11.35
C GLU A 345 -7.64 15.60 10.04
N ALA A 346 -7.65 16.52 9.07
CA ALA A 346 -6.84 16.42 7.87
C ALA A 346 -5.34 16.41 8.20
N LEU A 347 -4.88 17.29 9.10
CA LEU A 347 -3.48 17.34 9.53
C LEU A 347 -3.07 16.11 10.37
N LEU A 348 -3.97 15.52 11.16
CA LEU A 348 -3.72 14.22 11.82
C LEU A 348 -3.48 13.11 10.80
N THR A 349 -4.20 13.13 9.68
CA THR A 349 -4.00 12.18 8.59
C THR A 349 -2.64 12.38 7.91
N VAL A 350 -2.26 13.64 7.65
CA VAL A 350 -0.93 14.01 7.12
C VAL A 350 0.18 13.58 8.06
N PHE A 351 0.01 13.82 9.36
CA PHE A 351 0.96 13.42 10.39
C PHE A 351 1.16 11.90 10.39
N SER A 352 0.07 11.13 10.43
CA SER A 352 0.10 9.67 10.42
C SER A 352 0.86 9.12 9.21
N ASP A 353 0.62 9.67 8.02
CA ASP A 353 1.29 9.21 6.81
C ASP A 353 2.78 9.61 6.74
N THR A 354 3.14 10.74 7.38
CA THR A 354 4.52 11.20 7.51
C THR A 354 5.38 10.27 8.36
N LEU A 355 4.80 9.60 9.36
CA LEU A 355 5.52 8.68 10.27
C LEU A 355 6.30 7.59 9.53
N ARG A 356 5.82 7.17 8.36
CA ARG A 356 6.47 6.14 7.53
C ARG A 356 7.88 6.52 7.08
N TYR A 357 8.18 7.81 7.01
CA TYR A 357 9.49 8.37 6.65
C TYR A 357 10.26 8.95 7.86
N GLN A 358 9.66 8.97 9.04
CA GLN A 358 10.22 9.63 10.23
C GLN A 358 10.49 8.59 11.32
N ASN A 359 11.30 7.58 11.02
CA ASN A 359 11.68 6.53 11.99
C ASN A 359 13.08 5.98 11.69
N MET A 360 13.59 5.15 12.60
CA MET A 360 14.90 4.50 12.53
C MET A 360 14.86 3.12 11.84
N LEU A 361 13.81 2.83 11.06
CA LEU A 361 13.76 1.70 10.13
C LEU A 361 13.78 2.15 8.66
N CYS A 362 13.74 3.46 8.41
CA CYS A 362 13.92 4.05 7.10
C CYS A 362 15.30 3.70 6.52
N ARG A 363 15.32 3.36 5.22
CA ARG A 363 16.54 2.95 4.50
C ARG A 363 17.03 4.06 3.59
N TYR A 364 18.32 4.09 3.31
CA TYR A 364 18.89 4.96 2.29
C TYR A 364 19.18 4.17 1.01
N ASP A 365 18.70 4.67 -0.12
CA ASP A 365 18.96 4.10 -1.44
C ASP A 365 20.24 4.72 -2.02
N THR A 366 21.32 3.93 -2.13
CA THR A 366 22.65 4.39 -2.61
C THR A 366 22.66 4.73 -4.09
N TYR A 367 21.70 4.21 -4.86
CA TYR A 367 21.56 4.46 -6.28
C TYR A 367 20.67 5.68 -6.55
N ALA A 368 19.45 5.69 -5.99
CA ALA A 368 18.49 6.76 -6.18
C ALA A 368 18.78 8.01 -5.32
N LEU A 369 19.65 7.84 -4.31
CA LEU A 369 20.00 8.83 -3.28
C LEU A 369 18.72 9.35 -2.63
N LYS A 370 17.99 8.50 -1.92
CA LYS A 370 16.76 8.94 -1.25
C LYS A 370 16.45 8.07 -0.04
N CYS A 371 15.73 8.65 0.91
CA CYS A 371 15.10 7.91 1.97
C CYS A 371 13.96 7.04 1.41
N GLN A 372 13.93 5.77 1.80
CA GLN A 372 12.84 4.84 1.55
C GLN A 372 12.03 4.65 2.85
N ASP A 373 10.71 4.69 2.73
CA ASP A 373 9.83 4.52 3.88
C ASP A 373 9.84 3.09 4.43
N ILE A 374 9.44 2.96 5.70
CA ILE A 374 9.33 1.69 6.43
C ILE A 374 8.48 0.64 5.70
N PHE A 375 7.46 1.09 4.94
CA PHE A 375 6.53 0.24 4.18
C PHE A 375 6.85 0.18 2.68
N SER A 376 8.12 0.38 2.32
CA SER A 376 8.63 0.05 0.99
C SER A 376 8.72 -1.47 0.74
N ILE A 377 8.50 -2.29 1.77
CA ILE A 377 8.28 -3.74 1.73
C ILE A 377 7.05 -4.09 2.58
N HIS A 378 6.47 -5.28 2.38
CA HIS A 378 5.38 -5.79 3.21
C HIS A 378 5.90 -6.36 4.54
N GLY A 379 6.45 -5.49 5.40
CA GLY A 379 7.01 -5.90 6.69
C GLY A 379 7.88 -4.83 7.34
N PHE A 380 8.50 -5.14 8.49
CA PHE A 380 9.46 -4.23 9.15
C PHE A 380 10.90 -4.45 8.66
N PRO A 381 11.50 -3.53 7.87
CA PRO A 381 12.87 -3.69 7.35
C PRO A 381 13.91 -3.29 8.40
N VAL A 382 14.29 -4.21 9.29
CA VAL A 382 15.35 -3.92 10.27
C VAL A 382 16.74 -4.06 9.63
N GLY A 383 17.26 -2.96 9.08
CA GLY A 383 18.62 -2.86 8.54
C GLY A 383 19.66 -2.45 9.58
N LEU A 384 20.94 -2.48 9.18
CA LEU A 384 22.08 -2.01 9.99
C LEU A 384 22.39 -0.52 9.78
N ILE A 385 22.05 0.02 8.61
CA ILE A 385 22.15 1.44 8.27
C ILE A 385 20.75 2.01 8.22
N GLN A 386 20.57 3.20 8.81
CA GLN A 386 19.29 3.90 8.87
C GLN A 386 19.44 5.30 8.26
N CYS A 387 18.35 5.74 7.63
CA CYS A 387 18.22 7.08 7.09
C CYS A 387 17.21 7.85 7.92
N GLU A 388 17.66 8.80 8.71
CA GLU A 388 16.77 9.78 9.32
C GLU A 388 16.50 10.90 8.32
N ASN A 389 15.22 11.16 8.06
CA ASN A 389 14.78 12.23 7.20
C ASN A 389 14.68 13.57 7.94
N ASN A 390 14.76 14.69 7.21
CA ASN A 390 14.34 15.97 7.74
C ASN A 390 12.85 15.90 8.09
N LEU A 391 12.49 16.34 9.29
CA LEU A 391 11.13 16.26 9.80
C LEU A 391 10.17 17.16 9.03
N LEU A 392 10.49 18.46 8.94
CA LEU A 392 9.63 19.46 8.30
C LEU A 392 9.88 19.47 6.79
N GLY A 393 11.15 19.35 6.39
CA GLY A 393 11.58 19.29 5.00
C GLY A 393 12.10 20.63 4.49
N ILE A 394 12.70 20.57 3.31
CA ILE A 394 13.22 21.72 2.58
C ILE A 394 12.26 21.93 1.40
N GLU A 395 11.83 23.17 1.16
CA GLU A 395 10.87 23.45 0.08
C GLU A 395 11.41 22.95 -1.27
N LYS A 396 10.61 22.20 -2.02
CA LYS A 396 10.95 21.63 -3.34
C LYS A 396 12.16 20.67 -3.36
N VAL A 397 12.72 20.30 -2.21
CA VAL A 397 13.90 19.43 -2.12
C VAL A 397 13.61 18.16 -1.32
N GLY A 398 13.90 17.01 -1.93
CA GLY A 398 13.75 15.71 -1.29
C GLY A 398 12.31 15.18 -1.31
N SER A 399 12.01 14.29 -0.37
CA SER A 399 10.71 13.63 -0.25
C SER A 399 10.54 13.07 1.16
N GLY A 400 9.31 12.88 1.62
CA GLY A 400 9.03 12.18 2.88
C GLY A 400 9.07 13.04 4.15
N ALA A 401 9.26 14.35 4.01
CA ALA A 401 9.11 15.32 5.10
C ALA A 401 7.67 15.85 5.19
N PHE A 402 7.29 16.43 6.33
CA PHE A 402 5.91 16.85 6.62
C PHE A 402 5.31 17.78 5.53
N VAL A 403 6.06 18.79 5.05
CA VAL A 403 5.57 19.69 3.98
C VAL A 403 5.23 18.96 2.69
N HIS A 404 5.94 17.88 2.36
CA HIS A 404 5.63 17.06 1.19
C HIS A 404 4.30 16.32 1.33
N PHE A 405 3.95 15.89 2.55
CA PHE A 405 2.66 15.25 2.82
C PHE A 405 1.51 16.25 2.87
N VAL A 406 1.74 17.48 3.33
CA VAL A 406 0.77 18.59 3.22
C VAL A 406 0.44 18.84 1.74
N GLU A 407 1.44 19.03 0.88
CA GLU A 407 1.20 19.24 -0.56
C GLU A 407 0.53 18.04 -1.23
N LYS A 408 0.91 16.82 -0.83
CA LYS A 408 0.27 15.60 -1.32
C LYS A 408 -1.22 15.55 -0.95
N TYR A 409 -1.56 15.90 0.29
CA TYR A 409 -2.95 15.96 0.75
C TYR A 409 -3.75 17.04 0.01
N ILE A 410 -3.14 18.21 -0.23
CA ILE A 410 -3.76 19.28 -1.03
C ILE A 410 -4.06 18.81 -2.44
N ARG A 411 -3.10 18.16 -3.13
CA ARG A 411 -3.32 17.60 -4.47
C ARG A 411 -4.44 16.57 -4.49
N ALA A 412 -4.54 15.74 -3.44
CA ALA A 412 -5.64 14.81 -3.28
C ALA A 412 -7.00 15.49 -3.16
N LYS A 413 -7.10 16.56 -2.36
CA LYS A 413 -8.34 17.33 -2.22
C LYS A 413 -8.70 18.15 -3.45
N GLN A 414 -7.71 18.68 -4.17
CA GLN A 414 -7.93 19.31 -5.48
C GLN A 414 -8.50 18.32 -6.49
N TYR A 415 -7.98 17.09 -6.53
CA TYR A 415 -8.54 16.02 -7.36
C TYR A 415 -9.99 15.68 -6.97
N CYS A 416 -10.32 15.70 -5.69
CA CYS A 416 -11.70 15.49 -5.23
C CYS A 416 -12.66 16.58 -5.74
N LEU A 417 -12.20 17.83 -5.85
CA LEU A 417 -13.01 18.95 -6.36
C LEU A 417 -13.12 18.96 -7.88
N ALA A 418 -12.07 18.56 -8.58
CA ALA A 418 -12.02 18.51 -10.05
C ALA A 418 -11.31 17.22 -10.51
N PRO A 419 -12.02 16.07 -10.49
CA PRO A 419 -11.46 14.81 -10.94
C PRO A 419 -11.04 14.85 -12.41
N PHE A 420 -10.03 14.07 -12.72
CA PHE A 420 -9.53 13.90 -14.08
C PHE A 420 -9.20 12.43 -14.36
N GLU A 421 -9.15 12.10 -15.64
CA GLU A 421 -8.52 10.89 -16.16
C GLU A 421 -7.19 11.20 -16.83
N THR A 422 -6.41 10.17 -17.14
CA THR A 422 -5.19 10.31 -17.91
C THR A 422 -5.24 9.40 -19.13
N ARG A 423 -4.84 9.94 -20.29
CA ARG A 423 -4.55 9.14 -21.50
C ARG A 423 -3.15 9.42 -22.02
N GLN A 424 -2.68 8.60 -22.95
CA GLN A 424 -1.49 8.91 -23.74
C GLN A 424 -1.90 9.35 -25.15
N LYS A 425 -1.32 10.45 -25.61
CA LYS A 425 -1.50 10.96 -26.97
C LYS A 425 -0.14 11.35 -27.53
N GLY A 426 0.29 10.70 -28.61
CA GLY A 426 1.61 10.92 -29.21
C GLY A 426 2.78 10.67 -28.25
N GLY A 427 2.69 9.64 -27.41
CA GLY A 427 3.72 9.31 -26.40
C GLY A 427 3.76 10.24 -25.17
N LYS A 428 2.96 11.31 -25.14
CA LYS A 428 2.88 12.22 -23.99
C LYS A 428 1.68 11.90 -23.10
N LYS A 429 1.86 12.05 -21.79
CA LYS A 429 0.79 11.98 -20.79
C LYS A 429 -0.11 13.21 -20.94
N GLU A 430 -1.39 12.99 -21.17
CA GLU A 430 -2.42 14.03 -21.24
C GLU A 430 -3.41 13.83 -20.10
N THR A 431 -3.71 14.90 -19.37
CA THR A 431 -4.74 14.90 -18.32
C THR A 431 -6.06 15.36 -18.94
N VAL A 432 -7.13 14.60 -18.72
CA VAL A 432 -8.47 14.85 -19.24
C VAL A 432 -9.39 15.19 -18.06
N PRO A 433 -9.69 16.48 -17.82
CA PRO A 433 -10.65 16.87 -16.79
C PRO A 433 -12.04 16.26 -17.04
N ILE A 434 -12.74 15.87 -15.99
CA ILE A 434 -14.10 15.30 -16.07
C ILE A 434 -15.08 16.28 -15.38
N PRO A 435 -15.44 17.40 -16.03
CA PRO A 435 -16.25 18.45 -15.41
C PRO A 435 -17.64 17.92 -15.06
N GLY A 436 -18.05 18.11 -13.80
CA GLY A 436 -19.34 17.65 -13.27
C GLY A 436 -19.23 16.49 -12.28
N GLU A 437 -18.13 15.74 -12.32
CA GLU A 437 -17.81 14.77 -11.28
C GLU A 437 -17.10 15.44 -10.09
N THR A 438 -17.31 14.91 -8.89
CA THR A 438 -16.64 15.33 -7.66
C THR A 438 -16.54 14.14 -6.72
N ILE A 439 -15.56 14.12 -5.81
CA ILE A 439 -15.47 13.11 -4.76
C ILE A 439 -15.68 13.80 -3.42
N LYS A 440 -16.92 13.78 -2.93
CA LYS A 440 -17.30 14.36 -1.64
C LYS A 440 -18.62 13.77 -1.19
N ALA A 441 -18.75 13.56 0.12
CA ALA A 441 -19.96 13.04 0.70
C ALA A 441 -20.26 13.67 2.05
N THR A 442 -21.54 13.90 2.33
CA THR A 442 -22.02 14.15 3.68
C THR A 442 -21.94 12.84 4.46
N LEU A 443 -21.14 12.82 5.53
CA LEU A 443 -21.04 11.67 6.42
C LEU A 443 -22.34 11.52 7.22
N VAL A 444 -22.91 10.32 7.22
CA VAL A 444 -24.16 10.00 7.92
C VAL A 444 -23.95 8.82 8.88
N SER A 445 -24.75 8.73 9.94
CA SER A 445 -24.68 7.69 10.97
C SER A 445 -25.54 6.46 10.68
N GLY A 446 -26.29 6.46 9.58
CA GLY A 446 -27.15 5.38 9.16
C GLY A 446 -27.19 5.28 7.64
N GLN A 447 -27.96 4.32 7.11
CA GLN A 447 -28.06 4.13 5.68
C GLN A 447 -28.50 5.41 4.95
N PRO A 448 -27.92 5.70 3.76
CA PRO A 448 -28.26 6.88 2.99
C PRO A 448 -29.77 7.03 2.76
N SER A 449 -30.31 8.20 3.06
CA SER A 449 -31.71 8.55 2.87
C SER A 449 -31.81 9.95 2.23
N GLY A 450 -32.38 10.02 1.02
CA GLY A 450 -32.57 11.26 0.26
C GLY A 450 -31.66 11.38 -0.97
N PHE A 451 -31.93 12.38 -1.82
CA PHE A 451 -31.34 12.47 -3.18
C PHE A 451 -30.62 13.79 -3.49
N LYS A 452 -30.54 14.74 -2.54
CA LYS A 452 -30.01 16.09 -2.80
C LYS A 452 -28.48 16.15 -2.82
N THR A 453 -27.83 15.47 -1.89
CA THR A 453 -26.36 15.40 -1.79
C THR A 453 -25.91 13.95 -1.63
N LYS A 454 -24.72 13.62 -2.14
CA LYS A 454 -24.13 12.30 -1.95
C LYS A 454 -23.84 12.09 -0.48
N GLN A 455 -24.24 10.94 0.05
CA GLN A 455 -24.04 10.57 1.45
C GLN A 455 -23.09 9.37 1.53
N ALA A 456 -22.32 9.31 2.61
CA ALA A 456 -21.45 8.20 2.92
C ALA A 456 -21.74 7.68 4.33
N PHE A 457 -22.18 6.43 4.41
CA PHE A 457 -22.31 5.70 5.67
C PHE A 457 -21.07 4.82 5.83
N LEU A 458 -20.12 5.28 6.64
CA LEU A 458 -18.84 4.59 6.86
C LEU A 458 -18.78 4.03 8.27
N ILE A 459 -18.52 2.74 8.42
CA ILE A 459 -18.61 2.03 9.70
C ILE A 459 -17.27 1.38 10.03
N ASN A 460 -16.87 1.49 11.30
CA ASN A 460 -15.71 0.79 11.83
C ASN A 460 -16.13 -0.37 12.75
N GLN A 461 -16.51 -1.49 12.16
CA GLN A 461 -17.01 -2.70 12.82
C GLN A 461 -16.78 -3.92 11.91
N PRO A 462 -16.96 -5.16 12.39
CA PRO A 462 -17.07 -6.32 11.51
C PRO A 462 -18.20 -6.14 10.49
N SER A 463 -17.93 -6.48 9.23
CA SER A 463 -18.87 -6.27 8.13
C SER A 463 -20.14 -7.12 8.26
N GLN A 464 -20.11 -8.18 9.07
CA GLN A 464 -21.24 -9.02 9.46
C GLN A 464 -22.27 -8.28 10.32
N ALA A 465 -21.86 -7.24 11.05
CA ALA A 465 -22.71 -6.51 12.00
C ALA A 465 -23.27 -5.18 11.45
N VAL A 466 -22.96 -4.85 10.19
CA VAL A 466 -23.38 -3.59 9.55
C VAL A 466 -24.92 -3.53 9.50
N PRO A 467 -25.57 -2.46 9.95
CA PRO A 467 -27.02 -2.35 9.87
C PRO A 467 -27.45 -2.02 8.44
N LEU A 468 -27.75 -3.05 7.65
CA LEU A 468 -28.27 -2.92 6.28
C LEU A 468 -29.74 -3.35 6.19
N THR A 469 -30.58 -2.53 5.55
CA THR A 469 -31.93 -2.98 5.20
C THR A 469 -31.91 -3.83 3.93
N LYS A 470 -32.85 -4.77 3.85
CA LYS A 470 -33.04 -5.62 2.67
C LYS A 470 -33.28 -4.78 1.41
N ASP A 471 -32.72 -5.21 0.28
CA ASP A 471 -32.90 -4.60 -1.05
C ASP A 471 -32.61 -3.08 -1.10
N SER A 472 -31.66 -2.61 -0.28
CA SER A 472 -31.23 -1.21 -0.20
C SER A 472 -30.04 -0.85 -1.10
N LEU A 473 -29.26 -1.82 -1.55
CA LEU A 473 -28.07 -1.61 -2.37
C LEU A 473 -28.37 -1.85 -3.85
N ASP A 474 -27.94 -0.91 -4.70
CA ASP A 474 -28.02 -1.03 -6.16
C ASP A 474 -26.85 -1.85 -6.73
N GLY A 475 -25.75 -1.96 -6.00
CA GLY A 475 -24.61 -2.81 -6.34
C GLY A 475 -23.64 -2.96 -5.17
N VAL A 476 -22.88 -4.04 -5.18
CA VAL A 476 -21.76 -4.27 -4.27
C VAL A 476 -20.49 -4.39 -5.10
N PHE A 477 -19.48 -3.58 -4.80
CA PHE A 477 -18.19 -3.56 -5.50
C PHE A 477 -17.08 -3.58 -4.45
N THR A 478 -16.21 -4.59 -4.48
CA THR A 478 -15.27 -4.82 -3.37
C THR A 478 -14.00 -5.54 -3.81
N ASP A 479 -12.93 -5.43 -3.01
CA ASP A 479 -11.71 -6.25 -3.13
C ASP A 479 -11.52 -6.99 -1.79
N PRO A 480 -12.04 -8.23 -1.65
CA PRO A 480 -12.01 -8.95 -0.38
C PRO A 480 -10.58 -9.32 0.04
N PRO A 481 -10.34 -9.61 1.34
CA PRO A 481 -9.05 -10.08 1.79
C PRO A 481 -8.69 -11.45 1.19
N TYR A 482 -7.38 -11.73 1.10
CA TYR A 482 -6.85 -13.03 0.70
C TYR A 482 -6.33 -13.75 1.95
N TYR A 483 -6.47 -15.08 1.98
CA TYR A 483 -6.10 -15.89 3.15
C TYR A 483 -4.64 -15.67 3.58
N ASP A 484 -3.66 -15.74 2.65
CA ASP A 484 -2.23 -15.60 2.93
C ASP A 484 -1.69 -14.16 2.74
N ASN A 485 -2.51 -13.13 3.00
CA ASN A 485 -2.12 -11.74 2.69
C ASN A 485 -1.33 -11.04 3.82
N VAL A 486 -0.75 -9.89 3.46
CA VAL A 486 -0.03 -8.97 4.36
C VAL A 486 -0.80 -8.72 5.67
N GLN A 487 -0.11 -8.83 6.80
CA GLN A 487 -0.64 -8.53 8.14
C GLN A 487 -0.86 -7.01 8.33
N TYR A 488 -1.90 -6.46 7.70
CA TYR A 488 -2.16 -5.02 7.66
C TYR A 488 -2.36 -4.41 9.05
N ALA A 489 -3.11 -5.07 9.93
CA ALA A 489 -3.35 -4.61 11.30
C ALA A 489 -2.05 -4.50 12.12
N GLU A 490 -1.22 -5.54 12.08
CA GLU A 490 0.07 -5.55 12.79
C GLU A 490 1.00 -4.39 12.38
N LEU A 491 1.05 -4.11 11.08
CA LEU A 491 1.95 -3.09 10.55
C LEU A 491 1.39 -1.68 10.72
N ILE A 492 0.07 -1.46 10.58
CA ILE A 492 -0.53 -0.13 10.74
C ILE A 492 -0.57 0.33 12.20
N ASP A 493 -0.45 -0.58 13.17
CA ASP A 493 -0.33 -0.25 14.59
C ASP A 493 0.75 0.80 14.84
N PHE A 494 1.86 0.74 14.09
CA PHE A 494 2.95 1.74 14.14
C PHE A 494 2.45 3.18 13.95
N CYS A 495 1.47 3.40 13.06
CA CYS A 495 0.86 4.71 12.84
C CYS A 495 -0.32 4.96 13.78
N PHE A 496 -1.10 3.91 14.06
CA PHE A 496 -2.31 3.98 14.89
C PHE A 496 -2.03 4.43 16.32
N VAL A 497 -0.95 3.93 16.94
CA VAL A 497 -0.63 4.25 18.36
C VAL A 497 -0.39 5.74 18.61
N TRP A 498 0.00 6.50 17.58
CA TRP A 498 0.11 7.96 17.69
C TRP A 498 -1.26 8.64 17.65
N LEU A 499 -2.12 8.22 16.72
CA LEU A 499 -3.44 8.83 16.55
C LEU A 499 -4.40 8.46 17.69
N ARG A 500 -4.27 7.24 18.25
CA ARG A 500 -5.18 6.77 19.31
C ARG A 500 -5.15 7.66 20.55
N GLN A 501 -3.99 8.24 20.87
CA GLN A 501 -3.83 9.16 22.00
C GLN A 501 -4.72 10.40 21.92
N VAL A 502 -5.09 10.81 20.70
CA VAL A 502 -5.80 12.07 20.47
C VAL A 502 -7.18 11.89 19.85
N LEU A 503 -7.47 10.70 19.30
CA LEU A 503 -8.74 10.38 18.66
C LEU A 503 -9.65 9.48 19.49
N GLY A 504 -9.13 8.76 20.50
CA GLY A 504 -9.88 7.73 21.23
C GLY A 504 -11.19 8.20 21.86
N GLU A 505 -11.27 9.45 22.33
CA GLU A 505 -12.52 9.98 22.90
C GLU A 505 -13.64 10.08 21.84
N LYS A 506 -13.30 10.61 20.65
CA LYS A 506 -14.26 10.93 19.58
C LYS A 506 -14.53 9.76 18.64
N PHE A 507 -13.55 8.89 18.43
CA PHE A 507 -13.64 7.78 17.49
C PHE A 507 -13.44 6.47 18.27
N PRO A 508 -14.51 5.72 18.57
CA PRO A 508 -14.44 4.53 19.43
C PRO A 508 -13.41 3.49 18.99
N GLY A 509 -13.19 3.31 17.68
CA GLY A 509 -12.16 2.42 17.14
C GLY A 509 -10.74 2.75 17.57
N PHE A 510 -10.47 4.00 17.94
CA PHE A 510 -9.18 4.44 18.46
C PHE A 510 -9.03 4.25 19.99
N ARG A 511 -10.03 3.68 20.68
CA ARG A 511 -9.87 3.31 22.10
C ARG A 511 -9.12 2.00 22.28
N ALA A 512 -9.21 1.10 21.30
CA ALA A 512 -8.57 -0.20 21.33
C ALA A 512 -7.04 -0.08 21.47
N PRO A 513 -6.38 -1.03 22.16
CA PRO A 513 -4.92 -1.04 22.32
C PRO A 513 -4.14 -1.31 21.02
N SER A 514 -4.80 -1.91 20.03
CA SER A 514 -4.26 -2.28 18.73
C SER A 514 -5.38 -2.27 17.70
N THR A 515 -5.03 -2.17 16.42
CA THR A 515 -5.96 -2.35 15.30
C THR A 515 -6.25 -3.83 15.00
N ARG A 516 -5.52 -4.76 15.62
CA ARG A 516 -5.76 -6.20 15.53
C ARG A 516 -7.07 -6.53 16.22
N SER A 517 -7.92 -7.30 15.56
CA SER A 517 -9.21 -7.75 16.08
C SER A 517 -9.41 -9.23 15.81
N ALA A 518 -9.94 -9.98 16.78
CA ALA A 518 -10.29 -11.41 16.66
C ALA A 518 -11.24 -11.72 15.49
N GLU A 519 -11.99 -10.71 15.02
CA GLU A 519 -12.98 -10.83 13.94
C GLU A 519 -12.41 -10.42 12.57
N GLU A 520 -11.10 -10.15 12.47
CA GLU A 520 -10.45 -9.83 11.20
C GLU A 520 -10.28 -11.09 10.32
N LEU A 521 -10.68 -10.98 9.06
CA LEU A 521 -10.61 -12.08 8.09
C LEU A 521 -9.23 -12.14 7.42
N THR A 522 -8.25 -12.66 8.16
CA THR A 522 -6.88 -12.92 7.69
C THR A 522 -6.41 -14.28 8.16
N GLY A 523 -5.54 -14.94 7.36
CA GLY A 523 -4.76 -16.07 7.85
C GLY A 523 -3.75 -15.56 8.87
N ASN A 524 -3.73 -16.18 10.05
CA ASN A 524 -2.77 -15.85 11.09
C ASN A 524 -2.46 -17.11 11.91
N GLU A 525 -1.25 -17.64 11.76
CA GLU A 525 -0.81 -18.85 12.45
C GLU A 525 -0.74 -18.64 13.96
N THR A 526 -0.21 -17.48 14.38
CA THR A 526 -0.03 -17.10 15.78
C THR A 526 -1.37 -17.01 16.53
N GLU A 527 -2.42 -16.52 15.87
CA GLU A 527 -3.78 -16.40 16.41
C GLU A 527 -4.70 -17.60 16.07
N LYS A 528 -4.15 -18.68 15.50
CA LYS A 528 -4.89 -19.91 15.12
C LYS A 528 -6.06 -19.67 14.14
N ARG A 529 -5.95 -18.66 13.26
CA ARG A 529 -6.95 -18.39 12.22
C ARG A 529 -6.66 -19.22 10.98
N GLY A 530 -7.28 -20.40 10.93
CA GLY A 530 -7.20 -21.32 9.81
C GLY A 530 -8.23 -21.03 8.70
N LEU A 531 -8.11 -21.78 7.61
CA LEU A 531 -8.96 -21.66 6.42
C LEU A 531 -10.47 -21.75 6.70
N GLU A 532 -10.88 -22.57 7.68
CA GLU A 532 -12.30 -22.71 8.07
C GLU A 532 -12.86 -21.39 8.64
N HIS A 533 -12.14 -20.75 9.57
CA HIS A 533 -12.58 -19.49 10.17
C HIS A 533 -12.71 -18.38 9.11
N PHE A 534 -11.71 -18.27 8.24
CA PHE A 534 -11.71 -17.33 7.13
C PHE A 534 -12.90 -17.58 6.18
N THR A 535 -13.14 -18.85 5.81
CA THR A 535 -14.25 -19.23 4.93
C THR A 535 -15.60 -18.88 5.55
N ASN A 536 -15.81 -19.20 6.84
CA ASN A 536 -17.06 -18.88 7.53
C ASN A 536 -17.33 -17.38 7.55
N GLY A 537 -16.34 -16.59 7.96
CA GLY A 537 -16.48 -15.15 8.06
C GLY A 537 -16.73 -14.49 6.70
N LEU A 538 -16.08 -14.98 5.64
CA LEU A 538 -16.31 -14.51 4.27
C LEU A 538 -17.74 -14.84 3.82
N SER A 539 -18.23 -16.07 4.06
CA SER A 539 -19.61 -16.47 3.77
C SER A 539 -20.64 -15.58 4.48
N GLU A 540 -20.43 -15.26 5.76
CA GLU A 540 -21.33 -14.41 6.54
C GLU A 540 -21.41 -13.00 5.94
N VAL A 541 -20.28 -12.40 5.59
CA VAL A 541 -20.24 -11.06 4.96
C VAL A 541 -20.93 -11.06 3.61
N PHE A 542 -20.63 -12.02 2.74
CA PHE A 542 -21.26 -12.14 1.42
C PHE A 542 -22.77 -12.33 1.54
N THR A 543 -23.21 -13.19 2.45
CA THR A 543 -24.63 -13.44 2.71
C THR A 543 -25.35 -12.18 3.18
N HIS A 544 -24.74 -11.44 4.10
CA HIS A 544 -25.30 -10.21 4.65
C HIS A 544 -25.47 -9.12 3.58
N PHE A 545 -24.44 -8.88 2.77
CA PHE A 545 -24.51 -7.88 1.69
C PHE A 545 -25.42 -8.33 0.54
N ALA A 546 -25.50 -9.63 0.23
CA ALA A 546 -26.44 -10.16 -0.77
C ALA A 546 -27.91 -10.02 -0.33
N GLN A 547 -28.22 -10.05 0.97
CA GLN A 547 -29.56 -9.75 1.48
C GLN A 547 -29.94 -8.29 1.24
N ALA A 548 -29.00 -7.37 1.44
CA ALA A 548 -29.17 -5.94 1.19
C ALA A 548 -29.17 -5.59 -0.31
N LEU A 549 -28.60 -6.43 -1.17
CA LEU A 549 -28.56 -6.22 -2.63
C LEU A 549 -29.94 -6.43 -3.27
N LYS A 550 -30.35 -5.48 -4.12
CA LYS A 550 -31.57 -5.59 -4.94
C LYS A 550 -31.48 -6.77 -5.90
N VAL A 551 -32.63 -7.39 -6.21
CA VAL A 551 -32.71 -8.44 -7.24
C VAL A 551 -32.21 -7.89 -8.57
N GLY A 552 -31.34 -8.65 -9.24
CA GLY A 552 -30.68 -8.25 -10.47
C GLY A 552 -29.45 -7.35 -10.28
N GLY A 553 -29.25 -6.75 -9.11
CA GLY A 553 -28.07 -5.92 -8.81
C GLY A 553 -26.77 -6.74 -8.87
N PRO A 554 -25.63 -6.11 -9.24
CA PRO A 554 -24.36 -6.81 -9.34
C PRO A 554 -23.65 -6.85 -7.97
N PHE A 555 -23.07 -8.01 -7.68
CA PHE A 555 -22.09 -8.23 -6.60
C PHE A 555 -20.77 -8.55 -7.28
N VAL A 556 -19.85 -7.58 -7.29
CA VAL A 556 -18.63 -7.62 -8.10
C VAL A 556 -17.41 -7.53 -7.21
N PHE A 557 -16.47 -8.44 -7.43
CA PHE A 557 -15.22 -8.44 -6.68
C PHE A 557 -14.04 -8.96 -7.48
N THR A 558 -12.84 -8.52 -7.09
CA THR A 558 -11.58 -8.94 -7.69
C THR A 558 -10.92 -10.02 -6.85
N TYR A 559 -10.29 -11.00 -7.47
CA TYR A 559 -9.47 -12.00 -6.78
C TYR A 559 -8.32 -12.49 -7.67
N HIS A 560 -7.20 -12.89 -7.06
CA HIS A 560 -6.05 -13.44 -7.75
C HIS A 560 -5.42 -14.59 -6.97
N HIS A 561 -5.27 -15.72 -7.65
CA HIS A 561 -4.42 -16.81 -7.21
C HIS A 561 -4.17 -17.76 -8.39
N ASN A 562 -2.98 -18.34 -8.48
CA ASN A 562 -2.64 -19.28 -9.56
C ASN A 562 -3.15 -20.71 -9.30
N ASP A 563 -3.39 -21.06 -8.03
CA ASP A 563 -3.98 -22.34 -7.61
C ASP A 563 -5.50 -22.21 -7.50
N PRO A 564 -6.30 -23.00 -8.24
CA PRO A 564 -7.75 -23.06 -8.12
C PRO A 564 -8.27 -23.36 -6.72
N THR A 565 -7.53 -24.12 -5.90
CA THR A 565 -7.98 -24.50 -4.55
C THR A 565 -8.02 -23.31 -3.59
N ALA A 566 -7.23 -22.26 -3.83
CA ALA A 566 -7.25 -21.03 -3.04
C ALA A 566 -8.53 -20.18 -3.23
N TYR A 567 -9.37 -20.52 -4.22
CA TYR A 567 -10.68 -19.93 -4.43
C TYR A 567 -11.78 -20.63 -3.63
N LEU A 568 -11.47 -21.72 -2.90
CA LEU A 568 -12.42 -22.46 -2.08
C LEU A 568 -13.27 -21.56 -1.17
N PRO A 569 -12.70 -20.61 -0.40
CA PRO A 569 -13.50 -19.72 0.46
C PRO A 569 -14.51 -18.89 -0.33
N LEU A 570 -14.14 -18.43 -1.53
CA LEU A 570 -15.04 -17.66 -2.39
C LEU A 570 -16.18 -18.52 -2.94
N VAL A 571 -15.88 -19.74 -3.39
CA VAL A 571 -16.91 -20.66 -3.91
C VAL A 571 -17.97 -20.91 -2.84
N VAL A 572 -17.56 -21.19 -1.60
CA VAL A 572 -18.46 -21.38 -0.46
C VAL A 572 -19.25 -20.09 -0.17
N ALA A 573 -18.59 -18.93 -0.15
CA ALA A 573 -19.23 -17.65 0.15
C ALA A 573 -20.29 -17.22 -0.88
N ILE A 574 -20.00 -17.39 -2.18
CA ILE A 574 -20.95 -17.11 -3.28
C ILE A 574 -22.20 -17.99 -3.13
N LEU A 575 -21.99 -19.28 -2.89
CA LEU A 575 -23.07 -20.28 -2.77
C LEU A 575 -23.93 -20.07 -1.51
N ASP A 576 -23.31 -19.79 -0.36
CA ASP A 576 -24.02 -19.48 0.89
C ASP A 576 -24.88 -18.21 0.77
N ALA A 577 -24.36 -17.21 0.05
CA ALA A 577 -25.05 -15.98 -0.28
C ALA A 577 -26.15 -16.15 -1.34
N GLN A 578 -26.29 -17.34 -1.92
CA GLN A 578 -27.25 -17.67 -3.00
C GLN A 578 -27.08 -16.77 -4.24
N LEU A 579 -25.84 -16.35 -4.49
CA LEU A 579 -25.47 -15.59 -5.69
C LEU A 579 -25.16 -16.54 -6.86
N ILE A 580 -25.43 -16.08 -8.08
CA ILE A 580 -24.96 -16.75 -9.30
C ILE A 580 -23.80 -15.95 -9.87
N CYS A 581 -22.64 -16.60 -10.05
CA CYS A 581 -21.54 -16.02 -10.82
C CYS A 581 -21.84 -16.14 -12.33
N THR A 582 -22.25 -15.03 -12.94
CA THR A 582 -22.62 -14.97 -14.37
C THR A 582 -21.38 -14.90 -15.25
N ALA A 583 -20.35 -14.15 -14.83
CA ALA A 583 -19.12 -13.97 -15.59
C ALA A 583 -17.88 -13.86 -14.69
N THR A 584 -16.74 -14.19 -15.27
CA THR A 584 -15.40 -13.89 -14.75
C THR A 584 -14.66 -13.11 -15.82
N LEU A 585 -14.24 -11.89 -15.51
CA LEU A 585 -13.64 -10.95 -16.47
C LEU A 585 -12.15 -10.76 -16.16
N PRO A 586 -11.26 -10.73 -17.17
CA PRO A 586 -9.84 -10.46 -16.95
C PRO A 586 -9.61 -8.97 -16.66
N ALA A 587 -8.77 -8.67 -15.67
CA ALA A 587 -8.40 -7.29 -15.36
C ALA A 587 -6.94 -7.19 -14.90
N ALA A 588 -6.37 -5.98 -14.95
CA ALA A 588 -5.06 -5.75 -14.37
C ALA A 588 -5.12 -5.86 -12.83
N GLY A 589 -4.39 -6.80 -12.23
CA GLY A 589 -4.30 -7.12 -10.80
C GLY A 589 -3.20 -6.46 -9.95
N GLU A 590 -1.93 -6.79 -10.22
CA GLU A 590 -0.74 -6.22 -9.54
C GLU A 590 0.21 -5.42 -10.46
N MET A 591 1.26 -4.79 -9.89
CA MET A 591 2.35 -4.11 -10.61
C MET A 591 3.42 -5.11 -11.05
N SER A 592 3.78 -5.12 -12.34
CA SER A 592 4.90 -5.92 -12.88
C SER A 592 6.28 -5.62 -12.28
N ALA A 593 6.43 -4.48 -11.59
CA ALA A 593 7.67 -4.02 -10.98
C ALA A 593 7.72 -4.19 -9.44
N SER A 594 6.73 -4.86 -8.83
CA SER A 594 6.82 -5.17 -7.40
C SER A 594 8.02 -6.11 -7.18
N LEU A 595 8.83 -5.83 -6.15
CA LEU A 595 9.96 -6.69 -5.76
C LEU A 595 9.50 -8.13 -5.41
N HIS A 596 8.19 -8.32 -5.20
CA HIS A 596 7.52 -9.58 -4.92
C HIS A 596 7.19 -10.42 -6.18
N ILE A 597 7.04 -9.81 -7.37
CA ILE A 597 6.76 -10.52 -8.63
C ILE A 597 8.05 -10.75 -9.45
N ALA A 598 9.06 -9.89 -9.26
CA ALA A 598 10.33 -10.01 -9.95
C ALA A 598 11.01 -11.36 -9.61
N LYS A 599 10.84 -12.35 -10.50
CA LYS A 599 11.39 -13.72 -10.50
C LYS A 599 10.53 -14.83 -9.86
N THR A 600 9.28 -14.58 -9.47
CA THR A 600 8.44 -15.60 -8.80
C THR A 600 7.42 -16.30 -9.71
N GLY A 601 7.18 -15.79 -10.92
CA GLY A 601 6.13 -16.32 -11.81
C GLY A 601 4.70 -15.95 -11.38
N SER A 602 4.55 -15.02 -10.43
CA SER A 602 3.27 -14.45 -9.99
C SER A 602 2.59 -13.64 -11.10
N SER A 603 1.25 -13.72 -11.16
CA SER A 603 0.44 -13.02 -12.15
C SER A 603 0.35 -11.52 -11.87
N ILE A 604 0.22 -10.73 -12.95
CA ILE A 604 -0.12 -9.30 -12.90
C ILE A 604 -1.61 -9.03 -13.23
N LEU A 605 -2.38 -10.09 -13.46
CA LEU A 605 -3.82 -10.08 -13.77
C LEU A 605 -4.64 -10.62 -12.61
N ASP A 606 -5.87 -10.11 -12.49
CA ASP A 606 -6.90 -10.57 -11.56
C ASP A 606 -8.09 -11.14 -12.35
N SER A 607 -8.83 -12.03 -11.70
CA SER A 607 -10.17 -12.44 -12.12
C SER A 607 -11.21 -11.56 -11.42
N VAL A 608 -12.07 -10.90 -12.20
CA VAL A 608 -13.21 -10.14 -11.67
C VAL A 608 -14.47 -11.00 -11.73
N PHE A 609 -15.03 -11.35 -10.59
CA PHE A 609 -16.26 -12.11 -10.50
C PHE A 609 -17.46 -11.17 -10.58
N VAL A 610 -18.36 -11.45 -11.51
CA VAL A 610 -19.65 -10.77 -11.63
C VAL A 610 -20.71 -11.73 -11.13
N CYS A 611 -21.27 -11.43 -9.97
CA CYS A 611 -22.30 -12.24 -9.34
C CYS A 611 -23.63 -11.48 -9.29
N ARG A 612 -24.76 -12.18 -9.36
CA ARG A 612 -26.10 -11.58 -9.27
C ARG A 612 -27.03 -12.34 -8.35
N LYS A 613 -27.91 -11.59 -7.69
CA LYS A 613 -29.09 -12.13 -6.99
C LYS A 613 -30.22 -12.29 -7.99
N MET A 614 -30.55 -13.52 -8.35
CA MET A 614 -31.51 -13.82 -9.42
C MET A 614 -32.87 -14.30 -8.89
N THR A 615 -33.92 -14.11 -9.70
CA THR A 615 -35.23 -14.73 -9.46
C THR A 615 -35.19 -16.23 -9.74
N ARG A 616 -36.11 -17.02 -9.17
CA ARG A 616 -36.18 -18.49 -9.40
C ARG A 616 -36.23 -18.87 -10.88
N ASN A 617 -36.92 -18.09 -11.72
CA ASN A 617 -37.00 -18.38 -13.16
C ASN A 617 -35.66 -18.16 -13.87
N GLN A 618 -34.94 -17.10 -13.54
CA GLN A 618 -33.60 -16.86 -14.07
C GLN A 618 -32.62 -17.95 -13.62
N GLN A 619 -32.69 -18.38 -12.36
CA GLN A 619 -31.86 -19.48 -11.86
C GLN A 619 -32.09 -20.79 -12.64
N LYS A 620 -33.35 -21.10 -13.00
CA LYS A 620 -33.67 -22.27 -13.83
C LYS A 620 -33.05 -22.17 -15.23
N ASN A 621 -33.08 -21.00 -15.85
CA ASN A 621 -32.48 -20.81 -17.17
C ASN A 621 -30.96 -21.02 -17.13
N GLU A 622 -30.28 -20.46 -16.12
CA GLU A 622 -28.83 -20.66 -15.92
C GLU A 622 -28.47 -22.14 -15.70
N GLN A 623 -29.33 -22.90 -15.00
CA GLN A 623 -29.16 -24.34 -14.80
C GLN A 623 -29.35 -25.14 -16.09
N LEU A 624 -30.33 -24.76 -16.93
CA LEU A 624 -30.55 -25.40 -18.23
C LEU A 624 -29.36 -25.18 -19.18
N GLU A 625 -28.79 -23.97 -19.20
CA GLU A 625 -27.58 -23.68 -19.98
C GLU A 625 -26.40 -24.56 -19.53
N LEU A 626 -26.22 -24.73 -18.22
CA LEU A 626 -25.13 -25.53 -17.64
C LEU A 626 -25.17 -27.01 -18.06
N LEU A 627 -26.34 -27.57 -18.38
CA LEU A 627 -26.47 -28.97 -18.84
C LEU A 627 -25.76 -29.22 -20.18
N THR A 628 -25.51 -28.16 -20.95
CA THR A 628 -24.85 -28.24 -22.27
C THR A 628 -23.36 -27.87 -22.21
N VAL A 629 -22.88 -27.41 -21.05
CA VAL A 629 -21.50 -26.98 -20.85
C VAL A 629 -20.55 -28.17 -20.76
N GLN A 630 -19.50 -28.16 -21.58
CA GLN A 630 -18.33 -29.00 -21.41
C GLN A 630 -17.21 -28.17 -20.78
N PRO A 631 -16.83 -28.42 -19.51
CA PRO A 631 -15.89 -27.55 -18.79
C PRO A 631 -14.58 -27.30 -19.53
N GLN A 632 -13.99 -28.33 -20.12
CA GLN A 632 -12.75 -28.23 -20.90
C GLN A 632 -12.89 -27.26 -22.09
N VAL A 633 -13.94 -27.41 -22.89
CA VAL A 633 -14.17 -26.60 -24.10
C VAL A 633 -14.48 -25.16 -23.74
N GLU A 634 -15.33 -24.92 -22.74
CA GLU A 634 -15.72 -23.58 -22.32
C GLU A 634 -14.53 -22.83 -21.71
N CYS A 635 -13.85 -23.43 -20.72
CA CYS A 635 -12.70 -22.80 -20.08
C CYS A 635 -11.57 -22.50 -21.07
N PHE A 636 -11.28 -23.42 -22.00
CA PHE A 636 -10.26 -23.20 -23.02
C PHE A 636 -10.62 -22.03 -23.93
N LYS A 637 -11.87 -21.96 -24.40
CA LYS A 637 -12.34 -20.87 -25.26
C LYS A 637 -12.24 -19.52 -24.55
N ILE A 638 -12.77 -19.42 -23.33
CA ILE A 638 -12.77 -18.16 -22.58
C ILE A 638 -11.35 -17.74 -22.22
N LEU A 639 -10.49 -18.67 -21.79
CA LEU A 639 -9.09 -18.35 -21.49
C LEU A 639 -8.35 -17.80 -22.72
N LYS A 640 -8.63 -18.35 -23.90
CA LYS A 640 -8.07 -17.86 -25.17
C LYS A 640 -8.54 -16.44 -25.48
N ASP A 641 -9.84 -16.18 -25.33
CA ASP A 641 -10.44 -14.87 -25.58
C ASP A 641 -9.88 -13.82 -24.59
N ASP A 642 -9.78 -14.17 -23.30
CA ASP A 642 -9.16 -13.33 -22.27
C ASP A 642 -7.71 -13.00 -22.62
N GLY A 643 -6.93 -14.01 -23.01
CA GLY A 643 -5.54 -13.84 -23.43
C GLY A 643 -5.39 -12.87 -24.60
N LEU A 644 -6.28 -12.95 -25.59
CA LEU A 644 -6.32 -12.03 -26.73
C LEU A 644 -6.67 -10.60 -26.29
N MET A 645 -7.68 -10.42 -25.44
CA MET A 645 -8.05 -9.11 -24.90
C MET A 645 -6.89 -8.47 -24.12
N MET A 646 -6.16 -9.27 -23.33
CA MET A 646 -5.00 -8.79 -22.58
C MET A 646 -3.83 -8.44 -23.50
N GLN A 647 -3.59 -9.19 -24.58
CA GLN A 647 -2.61 -8.81 -25.60
C GLN A 647 -2.97 -7.48 -26.29
N GLN A 648 -4.25 -7.29 -26.64
CA GLN A 648 -4.76 -6.03 -27.20
C GLN A 648 -4.56 -4.85 -26.23
N ALA A 649 -4.64 -5.08 -24.92
CA ALA A 649 -4.34 -4.10 -23.88
C ALA A 649 -2.84 -3.76 -23.72
N GLY A 650 -1.95 -4.45 -24.46
CA GLY A 650 -0.51 -4.31 -24.37
C GLY A 650 0.13 -5.13 -23.24
N VAL A 651 -0.58 -6.12 -22.68
CA VAL A 651 -0.02 -7.04 -21.68
C VAL A 651 0.85 -8.09 -22.38
N ARG A 652 2.05 -8.31 -21.86
CA ARG A 652 2.80 -9.54 -22.16
C ARG A 652 2.26 -10.65 -21.26
N VAL A 653 1.22 -11.34 -21.74
CA VAL A 653 0.54 -12.41 -20.99
C VAL A 653 1.53 -13.56 -20.71
N SER A 654 1.71 -13.87 -19.43
CA SER A 654 2.57 -14.98 -18.96
C SER A 654 1.74 -16.23 -18.68
N LYS A 655 2.41 -17.39 -18.54
CA LYS A 655 1.73 -18.61 -18.07
C LYS A 655 1.15 -18.45 -16.66
N GLY A 656 1.76 -17.65 -15.80
CA GLY A 656 1.21 -17.31 -14.48
C GLY A 656 -0.11 -16.56 -14.60
N ASP A 657 -0.21 -15.63 -15.55
CA ASP A 657 -1.45 -14.89 -15.83
C ASP A 657 -2.57 -15.80 -16.31
N LEU A 658 -2.25 -16.70 -17.25
CA LEU A 658 -3.22 -17.67 -17.76
C LEU A 658 -3.69 -18.64 -16.67
N ARG A 659 -2.81 -19.06 -15.75
CA ARG A 659 -3.21 -19.88 -14.59
C ARG A 659 -4.17 -19.13 -13.66
N CYS A 660 -3.89 -17.86 -13.38
CA CYS A 660 -4.75 -17.02 -12.55
C CYS A 660 -6.16 -16.90 -13.14
N LEU A 661 -6.26 -16.59 -14.43
CA LEU A 661 -7.56 -16.48 -15.13
C LEU A 661 -8.28 -17.83 -15.20
N MET A 662 -7.54 -18.91 -15.52
CA MET A 662 -8.09 -20.27 -15.54
C MET A 662 -8.66 -20.68 -14.17
N ALA A 663 -7.93 -20.41 -13.09
CA ALA A 663 -8.40 -20.69 -11.73
C ALA A 663 -9.70 -19.93 -11.41
N GLY A 664 -9.83 -18.67 -11.87
CA GLY A 664 -11.08 -17.91 -11.77
C GLY A 664 -12.24 -18.57 -12.52
N HIS A 665 -12.02 -19.03 -13.76
CA HIS A 665 -13.03 -19.73 -14.56
C HIS A 665 -13.45 -21.07 -13.94
N VAL A 666 -12.50 -21.83 -13.39
CA VAL A 666 -12.77 -23.06 -12.63
C VAL A 666 -13.66 -22.77 -11.43
N ALA A 667 -13.35 -21.72 -10.65
CA ALA A 667 -14.17 -21.31 -9.50
C ALA A 667 -15.59 -20.89 -9.93
N ARG A 668 -15.74 -20.12 -11.02
CA ARG A 668 -17.04 -19.77 -11.60
C ARG A 668 -17.84 -21.03 -11.93
N LEU A 669 -17.26 -21.97 -12.67
CA LEU A 669 -17.95 -23.23 -13.02
C LEU A 669 -18.32 -24.05 -11.79
N ALA A 670 -17.43 -24.14 -10.79
CA ALA A 670 -17.72 -24.85 -9.54
C ALA A 670 -18.96 -24.26 -8.84
N THR A 671 -19.07 -22.93 -8.75
CA THR A 671 -20.26 -22.28 -8.17
C THR A 671 -21.53 -22.61 -8.95
N ARG A 672 -21.48 -22.63 -10.29
CA ARG A 672 -22.65 -22.96 -11.11
C ARG A 672 -23.08 -24.43 -10.97
N ILE A 673 -22.13 -25.36 -10.97
CA ILE A 673 -22.38 -26.80 -10.84
C ILE A 673 -22.97 -27.16 -9.48
N LEU A 674 -22.43 -26.57 -8.42
CA LEU A 674 -22.88 -26.85 -7.05
C LEU A 674 -24.22 -26.21 -6.73
N GLN A 675 -24.62 -25.16 -7.44
CA GLN A 675 -25.79 -24.34 -7.11
C GLN A 675 -27.06 -25.14 -6.85
N SER A 676 -27.40 -26.12 -7.70
CA SER A 676 -28.64 -26.91 -7.58
C SER A 676 -28.62 -27.92 -6.44
N LYS A 677 -27.43 -28.24 -5.92
CA LYS A 677 -27.19 -29.23 -4.86
C LYS A 677 -26.74 -28.59 -3.55
N TRP A 678 -26.55 -27.27 -3.54
CA TRP A 678 -26.01 -26.57 -2.38
C TRP A 678 -27.08 -26.37 -1.33
N ASP A 679 -26.82 -26.89 -0.14
CA ASP A 679 -27.59 -26.56 1.06
C ASP A 679 -26.69 -25.77 2.01
N ARG A 680 -27.00 -24.48 2.16
CA ARG A 680 -26.24 -23.54 2.98
C ARG A 680 -26.26 -23.90 4.48
N PHE A 681 -27.23 -24.71 4.91
CA PHE A 681 -27.40 -25.13 6.31
C PHE A 681 -26.56 -26.37 6.67
N LEU A 682 -25.88 -26.98 5.70
CA LEU A 682 -24.92 -28.05 5.97
C LEU A 682 -23.73 -27.54 6.80
N PRO A 683 -23.09 -28.40 7.62
CA PRO A 683 -21.88 -28.05 8.34
C PRO A 683 -20.79 -27.51 7.40
N LEU A 684 -20.07 -26.47 7.84
CA LEU A 684 -19.06 -25.79 7.01
C LEU A 684 -18.05 -26.75 6.38
N LYS A 685 -17.55 -27.72 7.17
CA LYS A 685 -16.60 -28.71 6.68
C LYS A 685 -17.16 -29.53 5.51
N VAL A 686 -18.41 -29.96 5.59
CA VAL A 686 -19.09 -30.69 4.50
C VAL A 686 -19.20 -29.81 3.25
N LYS A 687 -19.58 -28.54 3.42
CA LYS A 687 -19.62 -27.57 2.32
C LYS A 687 -18.25 -27.38 1.67
N MET A 688 -17.20 -27.23 2.48
CA MET A 688 -15.82 -27.09 2.01
C MET A 688 -15.34 -28.34 1.27
N ASP A 689 -15.65 -29.54 1.76
CA ASP A 689 -15.29 -30.81 1.12
C ASP A 689 -15.97 -30.95 -0.25
N MET A 690 -17.29 -30.68 -0.33
CA MET A 690 -18.06 -30.67 -1.57
C MET A 690 -17.49 -29.69 -2.61
N ALA A 691 -17.17 -28.47 -2.17
CA ALA A 691 -16.59 -27.44 -3.03
C ALA A 691 -15.17 -27.83 -3.50
N THR A 692 -14.34 -28.36 -2.61
CA THR A 692 -13.00 -28.84 -2.93
C THR A 692 -13.02 -29.96 -3.96
N GLU A 693 -13.89 -30.96 -3.77
CA GLU A 693 -14.04 -32.07 -4.70
C GLU A 693 -14.49 -31.58 -6.09
N CYS A 694 -15.44 -30.65 -6.13
CA CYS A 694 -15.91 -30.06 -7.39
C CYS A 694 -14.80 -29.28 -8.11
N ILE A 695 -14.05 -28.43 -7.40
CA ILE A 695 -12.93 -27.67 -7.96
C ILE A 695 -11.88 -28.63 -8.54
N LYS A 696 -11.50 -29.68 -7.81
CA LYS A 696 -10.54 -30.69 -8.29
C LYS A 696 -11.05 -31.39 -9.54
N LYS A 697 -12.29 -31.87 -9.52
CA LYS A 697 -12.89 -32.56 -10.67
C LYS A 697 -12.91 -31.69 -11.93
N ILE A 698 -13.25 -30.40 -11.82
CA ILE A 698 -13.23 -29.48 -12.95
C ILE A 698 -11.78 -29.22 -13.40
N SER A 699 -10.86 -29.02 -12.46
CA SER A 699 -9.44 -28.80 -12.76
C SER A 699 -8.84 -29.97 -13.54
N ASP A 700 -9.18 -31.20 -13.15
CA ASP A 700 -8.76 -32.43 -13.84
C ASP A 700 -9.37 -32.53 -15.24
N GLN A 701 -10.66 -32.20 -15.40
CA GLN A 701 -11.34 -32.20 -16.69
C GLN A 701 -10.80 -31.16 -17.67
N VAL A 702 -10.38 -30.00 -17.16
CA VAL A 702 -9.87 -28.89 -17.99
C VAL A 702 -8.40 -29.11 -18.39
N GLU A 703 -7.66 -29.94 -17.64
CA GLU A 703 -6.22 -30.16 -17.82
C GLU A 703 -5.45 -28.82 -17.83
N ILE A 704 -5.52 -28.09 -16.71
CA ILE A 704 -5.08 -26.67 -16.59
C ILE A 704 -3.72 -26.39 -17.26
N GLU A 705 -2.69 -27.21 -17.00
CA GLU A 705 -1.35 -26.99 -17.53
C GLU A 705 -1.24 -27.19 -19.05
N PHE A 706 -2.04 -28.12 -19.59
CA PHE A 706 -2.15 -28.32 -21.03
C PHE A 706 -2.84 -27.11 -21.68
N ALA A 707 -4.02 -26.72 -21.17
CA ALA A 707 -4.76 -25.56 -21.67
C ALA A 707 -3.94 -24.25 -21.61
N VAL A 708 -3.24 -24.01 -20.50
CA VAL A 708 -2.36 -22.85 -20.32
C VAL A 708 -1.21 -22.85 -21.33
N THR A 709 -0.62 -24.01 -21.62
CA THR A 709 0.48 -24.11 -22.59
C THR A 709 0.00 -23.89 -24.01
N GLU A 710 -1.08 -24.54 -24.41
CA GLU A 710 -1.71 -24.36 -25.74
C GLU A 710 -2.11 -22.91 -25.99
N VAL A 711 -2.78 -22.25 -25.04
CA VAL A 711 -3.14 -20.83 -25.16
C VAL A 711 -1.90 -19.94 -25.20
N SER A 712 -0.91 -20.19 -24.35
CA SER A 712 0.37 -19.46 -24.36
C SER A 712 1.07 -19.53 -25.72
N ASP A 713 1.11 -20.71 -26.32
CA ASP A 713 1.75 -20.93 -27.62
C ASP A 713 0.96 -20.29 -28.75
N PHE A 714 -0.38 -20.39 -28.72
CA PHE A 714 -1.27 -19.68 -29.63
C PHE A 714 -1.05 -18.15 -29.60
N LEU A 715 -1.02 -17.56 -28.40
CA LEU A 715 -0.80 -16.13 -28.20
C LEU A 715 0.58 -15.69 -28.69
N ALA A 716 1.61 -16.55 -28.58
CA ALA A 716 2.95 -16.28 -29.09
C ALA A 716 3.01 -16.25 -30.62
N VAL A 717 2.23 -17.09 -31.31
CA VAL A 717 2.12 -17.11 -32.78
C VAL A 717 1.33 -15.91 -33.30
N SER A 718 0.20 -15.59 -32.66
CA SER A 718 -0.66 -14.44 -33.05
C SER A 718 0.13 -13.13 -33.10
N LYS A 719 1.06 -12.93 -32.16
CA LYS A 719 1.93 -11.74 -32.11
C LYS A 719 2.92 -11.62 -33.28
N ARG A 720 3.31 -12.72 -33.93
CA ARG A 720 4.23 -12.70 -35.08
C ARG A 720 3.54 -12.32 -36.39
N ASN A 721 2.22 -12.45 -36.47
CA ASN A 721 1.43 -12.21 -37.67
C ASN A 721 0.74 -10.83 -37.70
N GLU A 722 0.90 -10.01 -36.65
CA GLU A 722 0.51 -8.60 -36.73
C GLU A 722 1.61 -7.80 -37.47
N PRO A 723 1.30 -7.14 -38.60
CA PRO A 723 2.24 -6.24 -39.23
C PRO A 723 2.58 -5.13 -38.23
N SER A 724 3.87 -4.83 -38.06
CA SER A 724 4.33 -3.82 -37.13
C SER A 724 3.75 -2.44 -37.49
N LEU A 725 2.64 -2.06 -36.86
CA LEU A 725 2.18 -0.68 -36.80
C LEU A 725 3.01 0.07 -35.75
N VAL A 726 4.33 0.11 -35.96
CA VAL A 726 5.28 0.98 -35.26
C VAL A 726 6.21 1.55 -36.32
N GLU A 727 5.64 2.40 -37.18
CA GLU A 727 6.32 3.49 -37.88
C GLU A 727 5.26 4.38 -38.56
N LYS A 728 4.71 5.33 -37.78
CA LYS A 728 4.38 6.72 -38.17
C LYS A 728 3.73 7.49 -37.03
#